data_AF-A0A449APT8-F1
#
_entry.id   AF-A0A449APT8-F1
#
_cell.length_a   1.000
_cell.length_b   1.000
_cell.length_c   1.000
_cell.angle_alpha   90.00
_cell.angle_beta   90.00
_cell.angle_gamma   90.00
#
_symmetry.space_group_name_H-M   'P 1'
#
loop_
_entity.id
_entity.type
_entity.pdbx_description
1 polymer ?
#
loop_
_entity_poly.entity_id
_entity_poly.type
_entity_poly.pdbx_seq_one_letter_code
_entity_poly.pdbx_strand_id
1 'polypeptide(L)'
;MRKIKNLLLLTSLVTSLSIVSCSPSNTQTSNKVDNNSDNKDNKTKNTKEFEKEPKETNIQDPENKKDIEKKDSKPQVPVEVAEKPNDKTLTNKEGANSENNEIPDTSDKDKKEEEIPDSEEDKENNNEIFEFQDPVALSNDTQLTSQGNISDPKRIFDKTDFPENVVLENSNNNKIIIERYFENELVKVIKTGFIGNFTQDSLPIWYTKNDFLSLPRYFFRNVPDLQVRFKDNQNFIKYVRKIMPIDMVDNEITKENENTIVIKKDLTNFTKHNFTKKKLSFNIKISSRYDSQNQIQEYELLRVNIDLENIDNEFTNIPGSPFVAQFKTELDQNVLTTKIKFTNKNITFDANDINNNIYVDKYNTLTDISYYVNEGQDKNFSLGFDNLKNSVFPKISSNNELNKTLKYSERLNPTNNKENIFKDIRKRVFVVGGGTSTMLSKVKPSDDNDYRYYFITNRHVTDILETRWNDNRVLKKIIIPDFDDNKVSTANSDISINVEKSFFQFNFWESKNQTSRKGILLNDGRQNADISISIIDIKPILDLATSTNNTKIKEYFENWKELKSLKLSKTTKYIDSNSIVNLSLASFPQDPHAGFSGRRYREHIINRIEEITLSDQAPEFIKYGHFRTFVQSDRNANIQLDLISGGSGSVVYDKNGDIVALFMQNIGDDQYGFGLLASHEYDYFGYETNNNPNSFKNKLSEEIKRNPNKFEMINF
;
A
#
# COMPACT_ATOMS: atom_id res chain seq x y z
N MET A 1 17.01 51.13 -8.35
CA MET A 1 16.62 51.58 -9.71
C MET A 1 16.82 50.42 -10.70
N ARG A 2 16.42 50.56 -11.99
CA ARG A 2 16.21 49.42 -12.90
C ARG A 2 17.49 48.68 -13.34
N LYS A 3 17.33 47.40 -13.67
CA LYS A 3 18.35 46.43 -14.11
C LYS A 3 18.54 46.40 -15.64
N ILE A 4 19.79 46.13 -16.05
CA ILE A 4 20.25 45.29 -17.19
C ILE A 4 19.90 45.75 -18.63
N LYS A 5 20.91 45.65 -19.51
CA LYS A 5 20.81 45.63 -20.98
C LYS A 5 21.53 44.41 -21.55
N ASN A 6 20.97 43.89 -22.64
CA ASN A 6 21.47 43.01 -23.70
C ASN A 6 22.93 42.49 -23.66
N LEU A 7 23.04 41.15 -23.68
CA LEU A 7 23.58 40.34 -24.79
C LEU A 7 24.74 40.94 -25.63
N LEU A 8 25.89 40.24 -25.64
CA LEU A 8 26.72 40.10 -26.85
C LEU A 8 27.57 38.81 -26.81
N LEU A 9 27.84 38.29 -28.00
CA LEU A 9 28.69 37.13 -28.28
C LEU A 9 30.19 37.53 -28.28
N LEU A 10 31.10 36.64 -27.88
CA LEU A 10 32.45 36.57 -28.47
C LEU A 10 33.15 35.25 -28.19
N THR A 11 33.85 34.75 -29.21
CA THR A 11 34.66 33.53 -29.20
C THR A 11 36.15 33.87 -29.19
N SER A 12 36.98 33.10 -28.46
CA SER A 12 38.42 33.03 -28.71
C SER A 12 38.94 31.61 -28.47
N LEU A 13 39.54 31.02 -29.51
CA LEU A 13 40.23 29.72 -29.51
C LEU A 13 41.75 29.94 -29.31
N VAL A 14 42.60 28.96 -29.70
CA VAL A 14 44.09 29.05 -29.87
C VAL A 14 44.88 29.03 -28.55
N THR A 15 45.87 28.14 -28.28
CA THR A 15 46.47 26.95 -28.96
C THR A 15 47.12 26.04 -27.88
N SER A 16 47.71 24.84 -28.10
CA SER A 16 48.59 24.38 -29.19
C SER A 16 48.80 22.85 -29.27
N LEU A 17 48.90 22.31 -30.50
CA LEU A 17 49.82 21.24 -31.03
C LEU A 17 49.97 19.90 -30.26
N SER A 18 50.25 18.70 -30.82
CA SER A 18 50.43 18.08 -32.16
C SER A 18 50.84 16.59 -31.93
N ILE A 19 51.07 15.60 -32.83
CA ILE A 19 50.82 15.13 -34.23
C ILE A 19 51.38 13.65 -34.21
N VAL A 20 50.98 12.59 -34.94
CA VAL A 20 50.46 12.31 -36.30
C VAL A 20 49.51 11.06 -36.22
N SER A 21 48.46 10.87 -37.03
CA SER A 21 48.36 10.11 -38.32
C SER A 21 48.81 8.61 -38.31
N CYS A 22 48.31 7.70 -39.15
CA CYS A 22 47.47 7.80 -40.36
C CYS A 22 46.40 6.67 -40.47
N SER A 23 45.47 6.82 -41.43
CA SER A 23 44.41 5.85 -41.82
C SER A 23 44.61 5.46 -43.31
N PRO A 24 43.60 5.07 -44.14
CA PRO A 24 42.42 4.20 -43.98
C PRO A 24 42.33 3.11 -45.10
N SER A 25 41.23 2.32 -45.19
CA SER A 25 40.49 1.93 -46.44
C SER A 25 39.62 0.66 -46.26
N ASN A 26 38.72 0.26 -47.17
CA ASN A 26 37.56 0.98 -47.76
C ASN A 26 36.59 -0.06 -48.43
N THR A 27 35.28 0.22 -48.56
CA THR A 27 34.27 -0.41 -49.49
C THR A 27 34.32 -1.93 -49.79
N GLN A 28 33.24 -2.74 -49.66
CA GLN A 28 32.10 -2.82 -50.62
C GLN A 28 30.99 -3.83 -50.20
N THR A 29 29.91 -3.88 -50.99
CA THR A 29 28.71 -4.77 -50.95
C THR A 29 28.99 -6.29 -50.84
N SER A 30 28.10 -7.16 -50.31
CA SER A 30 26.78 -7.46 -50.92
C SER A 30 25.89 -8.49 -50.16
N ASN A 31 24.57 -8.43 -50.44
CA ASN A 31 23.56 -9.51 -50.60
C ASN A 31 23.60 -10.85 -49.83
N LYS A 32 22.38 -11.21 -49.34
CA LYS A 32 21.74 -12.56 -49.35
C LYS A 32 22.32 -13.68 -48.45
N VAL A 33 21.59 -14.76 -48.16
CA VAL A 33 20.15 -15.04 -47.86
C VAL A 33 20.06 -16.53 -47.47
N ASP A 34 19.15 -16.90 -46.56
CA ASP A 34 18.78 -18.30 -46.24
C ASP A 34 19.93 -19.22 -45.75
N ASN A 35 19.72 -20.46 -45.29
CA ASN A 35 18.73 -21.04 -44.36
C ASN A 35 19.37 -22.33 -43.80
N ASN A 36 18.74 -22.95 -42.79
CA ASN A 36 19.01 -24.33 -42.34
C ASN A 36 20.40 -24.59 -41.70
N SER A 37 20.58 -25.58 -40.82
CA SER A 37 19.60 -26.41 -40.09
C SER A 37 20.28 -27.10 -38.90
N ASP A 38 19.48 -27.37 -37.87
CA ASP A 38 19.48 -28.61 -37.08
C ASP A 38 20.71 -29.17 -36.34
N ASN A 39 20.37 -29.76 -35.19
CA ASN A 39 20.98 -30.93 -34.57
C ASN A 39 22.38 -30.82 -33.91
N LYS A 40 22.29 -30.65 -32.58
CA LYS A 40 22.68 -31.68 -31.58
C LYS A 40 24.11 -31.74 -31.03
N ASP A 41 24.12 -31.59 -29.71
CA ASP A 41 24.65 -32.55 -28.73
C ASP A 41 26.16 -32.68 -28.47
N ASN A 42 26.51 -32.48 -27.19
CA ASN A 42 27.51 -33.22 -26.40
C ASN A 42 29.01 -33.07 -26.83
N LYS A 43 30.01 -32.82 -25.98
CA LYS A 43 30.19 -33.10 -24.54
C LYS A 43 31.63 -32.73 -24.10
N THR A 44 31.80 -32.55 -22.78
CA THR A 44 32.98 -32.89 -21.94
C THR A 44 34.37 -32.21 -22.09
N LYS A 45 34.74 -31.55 -20.98
CA LYS A 45 35.92 -31.80 -20.09
C LYS A 45 37.35 -31.31 -20.44
N ASN A 46 37.81 -30.44 -19.52
CA ASN A 46 38.98 -30.60 -18.64
C ASN A 46 40.44 -30.29 -19.11
N THR A 47 41.01 -29.30 -18.41
CA THR A 47 42.35 -29.29 -17.75
C THR A 47 43.63 -29.54 -18.54
N LYS A 48 44.59 -28.60 -18.42
CA LYS A 48 45.75 -28.66 -17.48
C LYS A 48 46.44 -27.27 -17.41
N GLU A 49 46.80 -26.78 -16.22
CA GLU A 49 48.18 -26.66 -15.64
C GLU A 49 49.14 -25.78 -16.47
N PHE A 50 49.92 -24.85 -15.90
CA PHE A 50 50.91 -25.12 -14.84
C PHE A 50 51.18 -23.96 -13.85
N GLU A 51 52.00 -24.26 -12.83
CA GLU A 51 52.30 -23.45 -11.64
C GLU A 51 53.50 -22.49 -11.85
N LYS A 52 53.68 -21.47 -10.97
CA LYS A 52 54.70 -21.59 -9.90
C LYS A 52 54.67 -20.53 -8.79
N GLU A 53 54.99 -21.05 -7.60
CA GLU A 53 55.27 -20.44 -6.29
C GLU A 53 56.73 -19.86 -6.24
N PRO A 54 57.37 -19.42 -5.12
CA PRO A 54 57.14 -19.79 -3.70
C PRO A 54 57.37 -18.71 -2.59
N LYS A 55 57.25 -19.17 -1.32
CA LYS A 55 57.89 -18.65 -0.06
C LYS A 55 57.29 -17.40 0.64
N GLU A 56 57.29 -17.25 1.98
CA GLU A 56 57.44 -18.10 3.21
C GLU A 56 57.31 -17.14 4.44
N THR A 57 56.92 -17.44 5.69
CA THR A 57 56.45 -18.60 6.51
C THR A 57 55.25 -18.08 7.40
N ASN A 58 54.85 -18.47 8.64
CA ASN A 58 55.32 -19.40 9.69
C ASN A 58 54.27 -19.74 10.78
N ILE A 59 54.53 -20.82 11.54
CA ILE A 59 54.40 -21.09 13.01
C ILE A 59 53.40 -20.25 13.86
N GLN A 60 52.56 -20.80 14.77
CA GLN A 60 52.51 -22.13 15.41
C GLN A 60 51.08 -22.55 15.85
N ASP A 61 50.86 -23.86 15.99
CA ASP A 61 49.74 -24.50 16.69
C ASP A 61 50.32 -25.51 17.70
N PRO A 62 49.61 -25.91 18.77
CA PRO A 62 49.49 -27.34 19.03
C PRO A 62 48.17 -27.80 19.67
N GLU A 63 47.55 -28.79 19.02
CA GLU A 63 47.22 -30.15 19.55
C GLU A 63 46.47 -30.32 20.92
N ASN A 64 45.67 -31.38 21.17
CA ASN A 64 45.78 -32.74 20.61
C ASN A 64 44.46 -33.53 20.50
N LYS A 65 44.57 -34.65 19.80
CA LYS A 65 43.56 -35.60 19.30
C LYS A 65 42.94 -36.48 20.39
N LYS A 66 41.77 -37.07 20.10
CA LYS A 66 41.65 -38.53 19.88
C LYS A 66 40.27 -38.99 19.35
N ASP A 67 40.33 -39.90 18.40
CA ASP A 67 39.20 -40.64 17.81
C ASP A 67 38.75 -41.83 18.68
N ILE A 68 37.58 -42.43 18.37
CA ILE A 68 37.45 -43.87 18.03
C ILE A 68 36.03 -44.20 17.49
N GLU A 69 36.03 -44.78 16.28
CA GLU A 69 35.12 -45.72 15.59
C GLU A 69 33.57 -45.78 15.77
N LYS A 70 32.95 -46.37 14.74
CA LYS A 70 31.51 -46.62 14.55
C LYS A 70 31.11 -48.04 14.98
N LYS A 71 29.81 -48.27 15.22
CA LYS A 71 29.10 -49.42 14.61
C LYS A 71 27.58 -49.23 14.53
N ASP A 72 26.97 -50.04 13.67
CA ASP A 72 25.60 -49.92 13.18
C ASP A 72 24.52 -50.49 14.13
N SER A 73 23.29 -49.97 14.03
CA SER A 73 22.06 -50.80 14.09
C SER A 73 20.79 -50.05 13.65
N LYS A 74 19.98 -50.76 12.87
CA LYS A 74 18.56 -50.54 12.52
C LYS A 74 17.93 -51.95 12.42
N PRO A 75 16.60 -52.15 12.39
CA PRO A 75 15.48 -51.25 12.72
C PRO A 75 14.50 -51.90 13.73
N GLN A 76 13.33 -51.30 14.01
CA GLN A 76 12.04 -52.02 13.95
C GLN A 76 10.80 -51.09 13.99
N VAL A 77 9.70 -51.61 13.43
CA VAL A 77 8.29 -51.16 13.55
C VAL A 77 7.48 -52.44 13.79
N PRO A 78 6.41 -52.43 14.62
CA PRO A 78 5.02 -52.35 14.12
C PRO A 78 4.15 -51.46 15.06
N VAL A 79 2.81 -51.34 15.02
CA VAL A 79 1.72 -52.03 14.30
C VAL A 79 0.64 -50.99 13.93
N GLU A 80 -0.12 -51.18 12.84
CA GLU A 80 -1.46 -50.59 12.67
C GLU A 80 -2.54 -51.65 12.91
N VAL A 81 -3.61 -51.28 13.64
CA VAL A 81 -4.94 -51.92 13.52
C VAL A 81 -5.98 -50.80 13.63
N ALA A 82 -6.93 -50.77 12.70
CA ALA A 82 -8.02 -49.79 12.67
C ALA A 82 -9.36 -50.47 12.94
N GLU A 83 -10.30 -49.78 13.59
CA GLU A 83 -11.72 -50.08 13.42
C GLU A 83 -12.62 -48.86 13.67
N LYS A 84 -13.71 -48.80 12.89
CA LYS A 84 -14.79 -47.79 12.87
C LYS A 84 -15.95 -48.40 12.08
N PRO A 85 -17.20 -47.93 12.24
CA PRO A 85 -17.80 -47.18 13.34
C PRO A 85 -18.98 -47.99 13.96
N ASN A 86 -19.84 -47.37 14.76
CA ASN A 86 -21.25 -47.79 14.78
C ASN A 86 -22.18 -46.62 15.12
N ASP A 87 -23.39 -46.64 14.55
CA ASP A 87 -24.40 -45.60 14.70
C ASP A 87 -25.20 -45.74 16.02
N LYS A 88 -25.74 -44.61 16.50
CA LYS A 88 -27.17 -44.57 16.85
C LYS A 88 -27.74 -43.16 16.89
N THR A 89 -28.70 -42.94 16.00
CA THR A 89 -29.64 -41.82 15.98
C THR A 89 -30.52 -41.79 17.23
N LEU A 90 -30.90 -40.58 17.64
CA LEU A 90 -32.22 -40.29 18.22
C LEU A 90 -32.59 -38.83 17.91
N THR A 91 -33.89 -38.53 17.88
CA THR A 91 -34.47 -37.34 17.23
C THR A 91 -35.60 -36.74 18.08
N ASN A 92 -36.07 -35.55 17.66
CA ASN A 92 -37.31 -34.88 18.10
C ASN A 92 -37.28 -34.26 19.52
N LYS A 93 -38.03 -33.17 19.83
CA LYS A 93 -38.91 -32.33 18.97
C LYS A 93 -39.07 -30.90 19.52
N GLU A 94 -39.71 -30.08 18.69
CA GLU A 94 -40.38 -28.79 18.89
C GLU A 94 -40.87 -28.43 20.32
N GLY A 95 -40.93 -27.11 20.60
CA GLY A 95 -41.65 -26.55 21.73
C GLY A 95 -41.63 -25.01 21.74
N ALA A 96 -42.60 -24.38 21.06
CA ALA A 96 -42.82 -22.94 21.15
C ALA A 96 -43.97 -22.63 22.11
N ASN A 97 -43.93 -21.47 22.78
CA ASN A 97 -45.11 -20.80 23.32
C ASN A 97 -44.82 -19.31 23.58
N SER A 98 -45.89 -18.51 23.66
CA SER A 98 -45.89 -17.04 23.74
C SER A 98 -46.69 -16.54 24.95
N GLU A 99 -46.96 -15.22 25.00
CA GLU A 99 -47.85 -14.49 25.93
C GLU A 99 -47.19 -14.18 27.31
N ASN A 100 -47.04 -12.90 27.73
CA ASN A 100 -48.00 -11.80 28.01
C ASN A 100 -48.66 -11.95 29.40
N ASN A 101 -48.83 -10.91 30.25
CA ASN A 101 -48.38 -9.49 30.25
C ASN A 101 -47.46 -9.27 31.50
N GLU A 102 -47.42 -8.22 32.35
CA GLU A 102 -48.11 -6.91 32.44
C GLU A 102 -47.34 -5.92 33.35
N ILE A 103 -47.33 -4.62 33.01
CA ILE A 103 -46.99 -3.50 33.92
C ILE A 103 -47.87 -2.28 33.54
N PRO A 104 -48.61 -1.67 34.49
CA PRO A 104 -49.47 -0.51 34.22
C PRO A 104 -48.78 0.86 34.44
N ASP A 105 -48.97 1.73 33.45
CA ASP A 105 -49.49 3.11 33.54
C ASP A 105 -49.02 4.06 34.67
N THR A 106 -48.40 5.21 34.34
CA THR A 106 -48.98 6.56 34.58
C THR A 106 -48.16 7.76 34.03
N SER A 107 -48.79 8.53 33.14
CA SER A 107 -48.73 10.00 32.92
C SER A 107 -47.42 10.82 32.99
N ASP A 108 -47.11 11.45 31.85
CA ASP A 108 -46.63 12.84 31.62
C ASP A 108 -46.13 13.72 32.79
N LYS A 109 -44.92 14.28 32.65
CA LYS A 109 -44.75 15.71 32.25
C LYS A 109 -43.29 16.17 32.05
N ASP A 110 -43.16 17.23 31.26
CA ASP A 110 -41.89 17.83 30.83
C ASP A 110 -40.93 18.20 31.97
N LYS A 111 -39.69 17.72 31.88
CA LYS A 111 -38.52 18.45 32.37
C LYS A 111 -37.37 18.30 31.40
N LYS A 112 -36.87 19.47 30.97
CA LYS A 112 -35.66 19.71 30.18
C LYS A 112 -34.57 18.66 30.43
N GLU A 113 -34.09 18.03 29.36
CA GLU A 113 -32.68 17.68 29.30
C GLU A 113 -31.90 19.00 29.21
N GLU A 114 -30.84 19.14 30.00
CA GLU A 114 -29.95 20.30 29.92
C GLU A 114 -28.97 20.06 28.78
N GLU A 115 -29.08 20.87 27.72
CA GLU A 115 -28.03 20.99 26.71
C GLU A 115 -26.73 21.41 27.41
N ILE A 116 -25.85 20.45 27.67
CA ILE A 116 -24.45 20.75 27.98
C ILE A 116 -23.91 21.38 26.69
N PRO A 117 -23.52 22.67 26.70
CA PRO A 117 -23.18 23.34 25.47
C PRO A 117 -21.91 22.71 24.89
N ASP A 118 -22.01 22.23 23.65
CA ASP A 118 -20.82 21.99 22.83
C ASP A 118 -20.01 23.28 22.81
N SER A 119 -18.79 23.21 23.32
CA SER A 119 -17.93 24.39 23.37
C SER A 119 -17.43 24.68 21.96
N GLU A 120 -18.15 25.56 21.25
CA GLU A 120 -17.71 26.22 20.01
C GLU A 120 -16.44 27.06 20.28
N GLU A 121 -15.31 26.37 20.49
CA GLU A 121 -14.03 26.92 20.03
C GLU A 121 -14.07 26.92 18.50
N ASP A 122 -14.67 27.98 17.95
CA ASP A 122 -14.63 28.36 16.53
C ASP A 122 -13.16 28.51 16.08
N LYS A 123 -12.55 27.37 15.74
CA LYS A 123 -11.31 27.33 15.00
C LYS A 123 -11.68 27.29 13.54
N GLU A 124 -11.70 28.48 12.93
CA GLU A 124 -11.59 28.69 11.48
C GLU A 124 -10.31 28.02 10.95
N ASN A 125 -10.37 26.69 10.81
CA ASN A 125 -9.63 26.02 9.76
C ASN A 125 -10.29 26.49 8.47
N ASN A 126 -9.62 27.40 7.76
CA ASN A 126 -10.05 27.85 6.43
C ASN A 126 -10.07 26.64 5.48
N ASN A 127 -11.22 25.98 5.45
CA ASN A 127 -11.56 24.85 4.59
C ASN A 127 -11.89 25.37 3.18
N GLU A 128 -11.03 26.24 2.65
CA GLU A 128 -11.08 26.66 1.25
C GLU A 128 -11.04 25.42 0.37
N ILE A 129 -11.97 25.31 -0.57
CA ILE A 129 -11.97 24.23 -1.55
C ILE A 129 -10.75 24.41 -2.47
N PHE A 130 -10.08 23.30 -2.79
CA PHE A 130 -9.00 23.26 -3.74
C PHE A 130 -9.55 23.36 -5.16
N GLU A 131 -9.37 24.52 -5.78
CA GLU A 131 -9.64 24.71 -7.20
C GLU A 131 -8.53 24.05 -8.04
N PHE A 132 -8.91 23.08 -8.87
CA PHE A 132 -8.01 22.54 -9.89
C PHE A 132 -7.81 23.56 -11.02
N GLN A 133 -6.65 23.53 -11.67
CA GLN A 133 -6.44 24.34 -12.88
C GLN A 133 -7.30 23.82 -14.04
N ASP A 134 -7.90 24.75 -14.78
CA ASP A 134 -8.72 24.45 -15.95
C ASP A 134 -7.88 23.84 -17.09
N PRO A 135 -8.39 22.83 -17.82
CA PRO A 135 -7.74 22.32 -19.03
C PRO A 135 -7.55 23.42 -20.09
N VAL A 136 -6.37 23.43 -20.72
CA VAL A 136 -6.00 24.45 -21.73
C VAL A 136 -6.96 24.41 -22.93
N ALA A 137 -7.60 25.55 -23.21
CA ALA A 137 -8.43 25.76 -24.38
C ALA A 137 -7.58 26.11 -25.63
N LEU A 138 -8.02 25.64 -26.81
CA LEU A 138 -7.42 26.02 -28.10
C LEU A 138 -8.00 27.32 -28.66
N SER A 139 -7.26 27.95 -29.58
CA SER A 139 -7.77 29.08 -30.37
C SER A 139 -8.76 28.61 -31.42
N ASN A 140 -9.77 29.45 -31.71
CA ASN A 140 -10.73 29.20 -32.79
C ASN A 140 -10.05 29.06 -34.17
N ASP A 141 -8.85 29.63 -34.34
CA ASP A 141 -8.06 29.57 -35.58
C ASP A 141 -7.32 28.22 -35.77
N THR A 142 -7.28 27.35 -34.76
CA THR A 142 -6.59 26.06 -34.87
C THR A 142 -7.19 25.20 -36.00
N GLN A 143 -6.32 24.77 -36.91
CA GLN A 143 -6.69 24.02 -38.11
C GLN A 143 -6.99 22.55 -37.82
N LEU A 144 -7.69 21.89 -38.75
CA LEU A 144 -7.92 20.45 -38.66
C LEU A 144 -6.61 19.67 -38.82
N THR A 145 -6.36 18.71 -37.94
CA THR A 145 -5.26 17.74 -38.01
C THR A 145 -5.44 16.76 -39.18
N SER A 146 -6.68 16.52 -39.60
CA SER A 146 -7.03 15.73 -40.78
C SER A 146 -8.31 16.27 -41.42
N GLN A 147 -8.37 16.26 -42.76
CA GLN A 147 -9.53 16.72 -43.53
C GLN A 147 -10.49 15.55 -43.77
N GLY A 148 -11.80 15.76 -43.60
CA GLY A 148 -12.80 14.73 -43.85
C GLY A 148 -12.94 13.70 -42.72
N ASN A 149 -13.40 12.52 -43.12
CA ASN A 149 -13.52 11.38 -42.22
C ASN A 149 -12.17 10.65 -42.08
N ILE A 150 -11.72 10.45 -40.85
CA ILE A 150 -10.55 9.61 -40.56
C ILE A 150 -10.89 8.12 -40.78
N SER A 151 -9.90 7.34 -41.23
CA SER A 151 -10.01 5.89 -41.42
C SER A 151 -9.10 5.09 -40.49
N ASP A 152 -7.98 5.67 -40.08
CA ASP A 152 -6.95 5.04 -39.24
C ASP A 152 -6.54 6.02 -38.12
N PRO A 153 -7.15 5.93 -36.92
CA PRO A 153 -6.81 6.80 -35.79
C PRO A 153 -5.41 6.55 -35.23
N LYS A 154 -4.81 5.36 -35.44
CA LYS A 154 -3.45 5.07 -34.96
C LYS A 154 -2.43 5.99 -35.64
N ARG A 155 -2.60 6.32 -36.92
CA ARG A 155 -1.73 7.29 -37.62
C ARG A 155 -1.67 8.66 -36.95
N ILE A 156 -2.70 9.05 -36.21
CA ILE A 156 -2.78 10.32 -35.49
C ILE A 156 -2.26 10.16 -34.06
N PHE A 157 -2.86 9.26 -33.28
CA PHE A 157 -2.64 9.19 -31.83
C PHE A 157 -1.54 8.21 -31.40
N ASP A 158 -1.24 7.19 -32.21
CA ASP A 158 -0.25 6.16 -31.88
C ASP A 158 1.17 6.70 -32.19
N LYS A 159 1.68 7.43 -31.21
CA LYS A 159 2.93 8.21 -31.20
C LYS A 159 3.67 7.98 -29.89
N THR A 160 4.95 8.30 -29.85
CA THR A 160 5.75 8.30 -28.62
C THR A 160 5.11 9.14 -27.52
N ASP A 161 4.65 10.34 -27.85
CA ASP A 161 3.88 11.21 -26.95
C ASP A 161 2.45 11.39 -27.47
N PHE A 162 1.46 11.24 -26.60
CA PHE A 162 0.05 11.37 -26.98
C PHE A 162 -0.27 12.82 -27.41
N PRO A 163 -0.85 13.04 -28.60
CA PRO A 163 -1.06 14.39 -29.13
C PRO A 163 -2.29 15.06 -28.52
N GLU A 164 -2.06 15.93 -27.53
CA GLU A 164 -3.13 16.66 -26.80
C GLU A 164 -3.97 17.63 -27.66
N ASN A 165 -3.44 18.06 -28.81
CA ASN A 165 -3.99 19.14 -29.63
C ASN A 165 -4.60 18.67 -30.98
N VAL A 166 -5.14 17.44 -31.02
CA VAL A 166 -5.81 16.93 -32.23
C VAL A 166 -7.19 17.57 -32.40
N VAL A 167 -7.42 18.07 -33.62
CA VAL A 167 -8.71 18.65 -34.07
C VAL A 167 -9.17 17.91 -35.33
N LEU A 168 -10.37 17.35 -35.29
CA LEU A 168 -11.00 16.63 -36.40
C LEU A 168 -12.30 17.31 -36.83
N GLU A 169 -12.78 17.01 -38.03
CA GLU A 169 -14.10 17.44 -38.49
C GLU A 169 -15.21 16.84 -37.61
N ASN A 170 -16.23 17.63 -37.27
CA ASN A 170 -17.36 17.29 -36.39
C ASN A 170 -18.39 16.32 -37.01
N SER A 171 -17.93 15.21 -37.61
CA SER A 171 -18.80 14.17 -38.16
C SER A 171 -19.15 13.10 -37.11
N ASN A 172 -20.34 12.48 -37.23
CA ASN A 172 -20.72 11.34 -36.39
C ASN A 172 -19.80 10.13 -36.61
N ASN A 173 -19.24 9.96 -37.82
CA ASN A 173 -18.28 8.90 -38.13
C ASN A 173 -16.95 9.10 -37.36
N ASN A 174 -16.40 10.32 -37.36
CA ASN A 174 -15.18 10.64 -36.62
C ASN A 174 -15.38 10.42 -35.11
N LYS A 175 -16.54 10.81 -34.55
CA LYS A 175 -16.91 10.53 -33.15
C LYS A 175 -16.91 9.04 -32.83
N ILE A 176 -17.60 8.23 -33.62
CA ILE A 176 -17.68 6.77 -33.44
C ILE A 176 -16.30 6.11 -33.53
N ILE A 177 -15.46 6.56 -34.46
CA ILE A 177 -14.10 6.02 -34.64
C ILE A 177 -13.20 6.36 -33.43
N ILE A 178 -13.26 7.59 -32.90
CA ILE A 178 -12.45 7.95 -31.73
C ILE A 178 -12.99 7.35 -30.43
N GLU A 179 -14.31 7.36 -30.18
CA GLU A 179 -14.89 6.68 -29.00
C GLU A 179 -14.45 5.21 -28.95
N ARG A 180 -14.52 4.50 -30.09
CA ARG A 180 -14.08 3.10 -30.21
C ARG A 180 -12.56 2.93 -30.07
N TYR A 181 -11.75 3.86 -30.61
CA TYR A 181 -10.29 3.78 -30.51
C TYR A 181 -9.80 4.01 -29.08
N PHE A 182 -10.30 5.06 -28.41
CA PHE A 182 -9.96 5.35 -27.01
C PHE A 182 -10.47 4.26 -26.06
N GLU A 183 -11.66 3.69 -26.28
CA GLU A 183 -12.13 2.49 -25.55
C GLU A 183 -11.14 1.32 -25.74
N ASN A 184 -10.90 0.91 -26.98
CA ASN A 184 -10.16 -0.30 -27.29
C ASN A 184 -8.70 -0.25 -26.78
N GLU A 185 -7.99 0.85 -27.00
CA GLU A 185 -6.59 0.96 -26.55
C GLU A 185 -6.50 1.10 -25.02
N LEU A 186 -7.42 1.84 -24.38
CA LEU A 186 -7.46 1.93 -22.92
C LEU A 186 -7.76 0.59 -22.27
N VAL A 187 -8.71 -0.19 -22.81
CA VAL A 187 -9.05 -1.53 -22.32
C VAL A 187 -7.87 -2.49 -22.40
N LYS A 188 -7.04 -2.45 -23.46
CA LYS A 188 -5.79 -3.25 -23.52
C LYS A 188 -4.84 -2.88 -22.39
N VAL A 189 -4.64 -1.58 -22.15
CA VAL A 189 -3.73 -1.10 -21.10
C VAL A 189 -4.26 -1.52 -19.72
N ILE A 190 -5.54 -1.27 -19.41
CA ILE A 190 -6.18 -1.72 -18.16
C ILE A 190 -6.05 -3.24 -17.97
N LYS A 191 -6.37 -4.02 -19.00
CA LYS A 191 -6.26 -5.48 -18.95
C LYS A 191 -4.81 -5.96 -18.75
N THR A 192 -3.83 -5.29 -19.34
CA THR A 192 -2.41 -5.63 -19.12
C THR A 192 -1.97 -5.30 -17.69
N GLY A 193 -2.38 -4.15 -17.14
CA GLY A 193 -2.02 -3.76 -15.78
C GLY A 193 -2.64 -4.62 -14.68
N PHE A 194 -3.75 -5.31 -14.95
CA PHE A 194 -4.38 -6.25 -14.03
C PHE A 194 -3.93 -7.72 -14.21
N ILE A 195 -3.50 -8.12 -15.41
CA ILE A 195 -3.27 -9.54 -15.77
C ILE A 195 -1.79 -9.84 -16.10
N GLY A 196 -0.96 -8.81 -16.32
CA GLY A 196 0.50 -8.91 -16.56
C GLY A 196 0.90 -9.44 -17.95
N ASN A 197 0.05 -10.23 -18.61
CA ASN A 197 0.42 -11.01 -19.79
C ASN A 197 -0.12 -10.42 -21.12
N PHE A 198 0.62 -9.49 -21.74
CA PHE A 198 0.40 -9.03 -23.12
C PHE A 198 1.73 -8.84 -23.88
N THR A 199 1.70 -9.02 -25.20
CA THR A 199 2.84 -8.66 -26.06
C THR A 199 2.93 -7.14 -26.21
N GLN A 200 4.15 -6.59 -26.10
CA GLN A 200 4.40 -5.14 -26.17
C GLN A 200 3.88 -4.53 -27.48
N ASP A 201 4.01 -5.25 -28.60
CA ASP A 201 3.54 -4.83 -29.95
C ASP A 201 2.01 -4.68 -30.05
N SER A 202 1.24 -5.22 -29.10
CA SER A 202 -0.22 -5.10 -29.08
C SER A 202 -0.72 -3.81 -28.42
N LEU A 203 0.13 -3.16 -27.63
CA LEU A 203 -0.15 -1.95 -26.86
C LEU A 203 0.16 -0.68 -27.66
N PRO A 204 -0.48 0.46 -27.32
CA PRO A 204 -0.21 1.73 -28.01
C PRO A 204 1.16 2.30 -27.66
N ILE A 205 1.80 2.95 -28.63
CA ILE A 205 3.15 3.52 -28.57
C ILE A 205 3.26 4.60 -27.48
N TRP A 206 2.18 5.36 -27.24
CA TRP A 206 2.13 6.36 -26.17
C TRP A 206 2.15 5.76 -24.77
N TYR A 207 1.84 4.46 -24.65
CA TYR A 207 1.97 3.71 -23.40
C TYR A 207 3.33 3.00 -23.31
N THR A 208 3.85 2.48 -24.43
CA THR A 208 5.09 1.68 -24.46
C THR A 208 6.39 2.47 -24.62
N LYS A 209 6.34 3.81 -24.47
CA LYS A 209 7.44 4.78 -24.69
C LYS A 209 8.81 4.46 -24.04
N ASN A 210 8.88 3.58 -23.03
CA ASN A 210 10.08 3.37 -22.21
C ASN A 210 10.39 1.88 -21.97
N ASP A 211 11.67 1.50 -21.99
CA ASP A 211 12.19 0.15 -21.60
C ASP A 211 11.88 -0.26 -20.14
N PHE A 212 11.35 0.69 -19.36
CA PHE A 212 10.78 0.49 -18.03
C PHE A 212 9.57 -0.47 -18.01
N LEU A 213 9.04 -0.92 -19.17
CA LEU A 213 8.09 -2.03 -19.24
C LEU A 213 8.63 -3.37 -18.69
N SER A 214 9.94 -3.48 -18.51
CA SER A 214 10.57 -4.54 -17.72
C SER A 214 10.21 -4.51 -16.22
N LEU A 215 9.61 -3.43 -15.72
CA LEU A 215 9.26 -3.23 -14.32
C LEU A 215 7.77 -2.85 -14.14
N PRO A 216 6.94 -3.67 -13.45
CA PRO A 216 5.51 -3.37 -13.19
C PRO A 216 5.21 -2.10 -12.35
N ARG A 217 6.25 -1.37 -11.93
CA ARG A 217 6.27 -0.37 -10.84
C ARG A 217 5.57 0.97 -11.15
N TYR A 218 5.01 1.14 -12.36
CA TYR A 218 4.45 2.44 -12.80
C TYR A 218 3.12 2.36 -13.58
N PHE A 219 2.51 1.17 -13.71
CA PHE A 219 1.58 0.85 -14.81
C PHE A 219 0.57 1.96 -15.20
N PHE A 220 -0.40 2.29 -14.35
CA PHE A 220 -1.44 3.29 -14.71
C PHE A 220 -0.98 4.76 -14.63
N ARG A 221 0.23 5.05 -14.14
CA ARG A 221 0.77 6.41 -14.03
C ARG A 221 0.97 7.07 -15.39
N ASN A 222 1.29 6.26 -16.40
CA ASN A 222 1.74 6.73 -17.72
C ASN A 222 0.60 6.82 -18.75
N VAL A 223 -0.64 6.53 -18.36
CA VAL A 223 -1.80 6.65 -19.26
C VAL A 223 -2.26 8.10 -19.28
N PRO A 224 -2.13 8.82 -20.41
CA PRO A 224 -2.52 10.22 -20.51
C PRO A 224 -4.04 10.38 -20.57
N ASP A 225 -4.51 11.62 -20.39
CA ASP A 225 -5.92 11.93 -20.62
C ASP A 225 -6.20 11.92 -22.13
N LEU A 226 -6.93 10.89 -22.58
CA LEU A 226 -7.22 10.66 -23.99
C LEU A 226 -8.25 11.70 -24.46
N GLN A 227 -7.79 12.72 -25.18
CA GLN A 227 -8.61 13.85 -25.61
C GLN A 227 -8.52 14.11 -27.12
N VAL A 228 -9.64 14.54 -27.69
CA VAL A 228 -9.76 15.03 -29.08
C VAL A 228 -10.76 16.16 -29.13
N ARG A 229 -10.66 17.02 -30.14
CA ARG A 229 -11.66 18.06 -30.43
C ARG A 229 -12.30 17.86 -31.79
N PHE A 230 -13.61 18.08 -31.84
CA PHE A 230 -14.42 18.03 -33.05
C PHE A 230 -14.84 19.46 -33.41
N LYS A 231 -14.38 19.95 -34.56
CA LYS A 231 -14.61 21.33 -35.01
C LYS A 231 -15.70 21.40 -36.06
N ASP A 232 -16.61 22.35 -35.87
CA ASP A 232 -17.64 22.76 -36.82
C ASP A 232 -17.60 24.29 -36.95
N ASN A 233 -17.25 24.79 -38.14
CA ASN A 233 -17.00 26.20 -38.39
C ASN A 233 -15.98 26.80 -37.39
N GLN A 234 -16.43 27.61 -36.41
CA GLN A 234 -15.58 28.12 -35.31
C GLN A 234 -15.83 27.44 -33.95
N ASN A 235 -16.81 26.54 -33.86
CA ASN A 235 -17.18 25.86 -32.61
C ASN A 235 -16.38 24.56 -32.44
N PHE A 236 -16.05 24.24 -31.19
CA PHE A 236 -15.28 23.06 -30.82
C PHE A 236 -16.00 22.29 -29.71
N ILE A 237 -16.24 21.00 -29.95
CA ILE A 237 -16.70 20.06 -28.93
C ILE A 237 -15.55 19.10 -28.63
N LYS A 238 -15.07 19.13 -27.38
CA LYS A 238 -14.03 18.25 -26.87
C LYS A 238 -14.66 16.92 -26.42
N TYR A 239 -14.02 15.80 -26.76
CA TYR A 239 -14.26 14.50 -26.13
C TYR A 239 -13.07 14.16 -25.26
N VAL A 240 -13.33 13.73 -24.03
CA VAL A 240 -12.32 13.35 -23.03
C VAL A 240 -12.62 11.94 -22.54
N ARG A 241 -11.58 11.12 -22.40
CA ARG A 241 -11.59 9.86 -21.67
C ARG A 241 -10.36 9.76 -20.77
N LYS A 242 -10.56 9.48 -19.49
CA LYS A 242 -9.47 9.39 -18.51
C LYS A 242 -9.73 8.34 -17.43
N ILE A 243 -8.65 7.77 -16.91
CA ILE A 243 -8.65 6.99 -15.67
C ILE A 243 -8.77 7.95 -14.48
N MET A 244 -9.53 7.55 -13.47
CA MET A 244 -9.69 8.25 -12.19
C MET A 244 -9.05 7.39 -11.08
N PRO A 245 -7.77 7.57 -10.77
CA PRO A 245 -7.03 6.71 -9.84
C PRO A 245 -7.31 7.12 -8.38
N ILE A 246 -8.42 6.64 -7.85
CA ILE A 246 -8.97 7.02 -6.53
C ILE A 246 -8.86 5.88 -5.52
N ASP A 247 -8.65 6.23 -4.25
CA ASP A 247 -8.79 5.29 -3.13
C ASP A 247 -10.23 4.72 -3.09
N MET A 248 -10.34 3.41 -2.86
CA MET A 248 -11.61 2.69 -2.78
C MET A 248 -11.89 2.38 -1.32
N VAL A 249 -12.85 3.09 -0.73
CA VAL A 249 -13.02 3.07 0.74
C VAL A 249 -13.83 1.86 1.21
N ASP A 250 -13.68 1.52 2.49
CA ASP A 250 -14.12 0.24 3.08
C ASP A 250 -15.61 -0.13 2.83
N ASN A 251 -16.47 0.87 2.63
CA ASN A 251 -17.92 0.71 2.43
C ASN A 251 -18.38 0.94 0.97
N GLU A 252 -17.48 1.24 0.03
CA GLU A 252 -17.85 1.45 -1.37
C GLU A 252 -18.10 0.14 -2.12
N ILE A 253 -17.38 -0.94 -1.82
CA ILE A 253 -17.65 -2.27 -2.38
C ILE A 253 -18.03 -3.24 -1.27
N THR A 254 -19.26 -3.74 -1.35
CA THR A 254 -19.90 -4.58 -0.32
C THR A 254 -20.55 -5.81 -0.95
N LYS A 255 -20.92 -6.78 -0.11
CA LYS A 255 -21.61 -8.02 -0.50
C LYS A 255 -23.06 -7.95 -0.01
N GLU A 256 -24.02 -7.98 -0.92
CA GLU A 256 -25.46 -7.94 -0.59
C GLU A 256 -26.00 -9.33 -0.24
N ASN A 257 -25.50 -10.36 -0.93
CA ASN A 257 -25.88 -11.75 -0.78
C ASN A 257 -24.77 -12.66 -1.34
N GLU A 258 -24.96 -13.98 -1.37
CA GLU A 258 -23.89 -14.92 -1.72
C GLU A 258 -23.27 -14.73 -3.11
N ASN A 259 -23.99 -14.16 -4.08
CA ASN A 259 -23.56 -13.98 -5.47
C ASN A 259 -23.62 -12.54 -6.01
N THR A 260 -23.87 -11.53 -5.16
CA THR A 260 -24.03 -10.12 -5.59
C THR A 260 -23.13 -9.16 -4.83
N ILE A 261 -22.24 -8.46 -5.55
CA ILE A 261 -21.53 -7.27 -5.03
C ILE A 261 -22.34 -6.02 -5.30
N VAL A 262 -22.20 -5.02 -4.43
CA VAL A 262 -22.74 -3.68 -4.60
C VAL A 262 -21.59 -2.69 -4.52
N ILE A 263 -21.44 -1.90 -5.59
CA ILE A 263 -20.51 -0.77 -5.69
C ILE A 263 -21.30 0.52 -5.46
N LYS A 264 -20.82 1.38 -4.57
CA LYS A 264 -21.32 2.75 -4.36
C LYS A 264 -20.21 3.74 -4.68
N LYS A 265 -20.53 4.83 -5.38
CA LYS A 265 -19.56 5.91 -5.65
C LYS A 265 -20.24 7.27 -5.73
N ASP A 266 -19.70 8.26 -5.01
CA ASP A 266 -20.13 9.65 -5.09
C ASP A 266 -19.59 10.30 -6.39
N LEU A 267 -20.51 10.72 -7.25
CA LEU A 267 -20.24 11.37 -8.51
C LEU A 267 -20.57 12.87 -8.51
N THR A 268 -20.84 13.50 -7.35
CA THR A 268 -21.23 14.92 -7.26
C THR A 268 -20.29 15.84 -8.04
N ASN A 269 -18.98 15.59 -7.93
CA ASN A 269 -17.94 16.35 -8.65
C ASN A 269 -17.89 16.09 -10.18
N PHE A 270 -18.55 15.06 -10.71
CA PHE A 270 -18.67 14.75 -12.13
C PHE A 270 -20.05 15.12 -12.70
N THR A 271 -21.12 14.91 -11.93
CA THR A 271 -22.50 15.21 -12.34
C THR A 271 -22.76 16.72 -12.40
N LYS A 272 -22.22 17.51 -11.45
CA LYS A 272 -22.43 18.97 -11.34
C LYS A 272 -21.89 19.81 -12.49
N HIS A 273 -21.02 19.25 -13.33
CA HIS A 273 -20.45 19.95 -14.48
C HIS A 273 -21.31 19.77 -15.74
N ASN A 274 -21.31 20.77 -16.63
CA ASN A 274 -22.08 20.81 -17.87
C ASN A 274 -21.48 19.92 -18.99
N PHE A 275 -21.02 18.73 -18.63
CA PHE A 275 -20.63 17.70 -19.59
C PHE A 275 -21.86 16.94 -20.11
N THR A 276 -21.73 16.35 -21.28
CA THR A 276 -22.75 15.55 -21.98
C THR A 276 -22.21 14.18 -22.37
N LYS A 277 -23.08 13.20 -22.62
CA LYS A 277 -22.74 11.77 -22.81
C LYS A 277 -21.81 11.25 -21.72
N LYS A 278 -22.15 11.56 -20.46
CA LYS A 278 -21.39 11.17 -19.27
C LYS A 278 -21.38 9.65 -19.13
N LYS A 279 -20.25 9.00 -19.41
CA LYS A 279 -20.05 7.56 -19.25
C LYS A 279 -19.04 7.29 -18.13
N LEU A 280 -19.29 6.24 -17.35
CA LEU A 280 -18.41 5.73 -16.30
C LEU A 280 -18.16 4.23 -16.52
N SER A 281 -17.03 3.72 -16.04
CA SER A 281 -16.74 2.29 -16.09
C SER A 281 -15.98 1.82 -14.85
N PHE A 282 -16.48 0.78 -14.21
CA PHE A 282 -15.78 0.07 -13.14
C PHE A 282 -15.00 -1.10 -13.74
N ASN A 283 -13.68 -1.11 -13.52
CA ASN A 283 -12.76 -2.17 -13.92
C ASN A 283 -12.35 -2.93 -12.66
N ILE A 284 -12.83 -4.15 -12.51
CA ILE A 284 -12.72 -4.95 -11.30
C ILE A 284 -11.80 -6.14 -11.60
N LYS A 285 -10.75 -6.30 -10.80
CA LYS A 285 -9.82 -7.42 -10.85
C LYS A 285 -10.44 -8.61 -10.09
N ILE A 286 -10.65 -9.72 -10.76
CA ILE A 286 -11.31 -10.92 -10.19
C ILE A 286 -10.54 -12.20 -10.53
N SER A 287 -10.82 -13.31 -9.84
CA SER A 287 -10.25 -14.62 -10.20
C SER A 287 -11.15 -15.78 -9.72
N SER A 288 -10.89 -16.99 -10.21
CA SER A 288 -11.54 -18.23 -9.75
C SER A 288 -10.57 -19.41 -9.52
N ARG A 289 -9.25 -19.17 -9.51
CA ARG A 289 -8.23 -20.24 -9.47
C ARG A 289 -6.96 -19.90 -8.68
N TYR A 290 -6.37 -20.93 -8.11
CA TYR A 290 -5.05 -20.94 -7.49
C TYR A 290 -4.03 -21.72 -8.34
N ASP A 291 -2.76 -21.35 -8.22
CA ASP A 291 -1.63 -22.09 -8.80
C ASP A 291 -1.20 -23.26 -7.89
N SER A 292 -0.19 -24.01 -8.32
CA SER A 292 0.39 -25.11 -7.54
C SER A 292 1.15 -24.67 -6.28
N GLN A 293 1.48 -23.38 -6.16
CA GLN A 293 2.11 -22.76 -4.97
C GLN A 293 1.08 -22.08 -4.06
N ASN A 294 -0.22 -22.26 -4.31
CA ASN A 294 -1.34 -21.69 -3.57
C ASN A 294 -1.51 -20.16 -3.67
N GLN A 295 -0.88 -19.50 -4.65
CA GLN A 295 -1.05 -18.08 -5.00
C GLN A 295 -2.12 -17.91 -6.11
N ILE A 296 -2.77 -16.74 -6.19
CA ILE A 296 -3.81 -16.48 -7.22
C ILE A 296 -3.13 -16.42 -8.59
N GLN A 297 -3.52 -17.34 -9.49
CA GLN A 297 -2.77 -17.60 -10.74
C GLN A 297 -3.20 -16.73 -11.91
N GLU A 298 -4.51 -16.63 -12.12
CA GLU A 298 -5.13 -16.03 -13.30
C GLU A 298 -6.09 -14.95 -12.82
N TYR A 299 -5.65 -13.69 -12.83
CA TYR A 299 -6.56 -12.57 -12.69
C TYR A 299 -7.25 -12.28 -14.02
N GLU A 300 -8.51 -11.89 -13.94
CA GLU A 300 -9.34 -11.49 -15.07
C GLU A 300 -9.94 -10.10 -14.82
N LEU A 301 -10.22 -9.38 -15.91
CA LEU A 301 -10.85 -8.07 -15.88
C LEU A 301 -12.36 -8.24 -16.08
N LEU A 302 -13.14 -7.91 -15.05
CA LEU A 302 -14.57 -7.64 -15.18
C LEU A 302 -14.77 -6.14 -15.38
N ARG A 303 -15.36 -5.75 -16.52
CA ARG A 303 -15.58 -4.34 -16.87
C ARG A 303 -17.08 -4.05 -16.97
N VAL A 304 -17.58 -3.15 -16.12
CA VAL A 304 -18.97 -2.70 -16.13
C VAL A 304 -19.03 -1.28 -16.68
N ASN A 305 -19.58 -1.13 -17.88
CA ASN A 305 -19.73 0.16 -18.55
C ASN A 305 -21.13 0.73 -18.26
N ILE A 306 -21.21 2.01 -17.91
CA ILE A 306 -22.42 2.68 -17.43
C ILE A 306 -22.58 4.00 -18.20
N ASP A 307 -23.74 4.22 -18.81
CA ASP A 307 -24.12 5.52 -19.38
C ASP A 307 -24.99 6.26 -18.37
N LEU A 308 -24.51 7.40 -17.86
CA LEU A 308 -25.18 8.16 -16.80
C LEU A 308 -26.35 9.00 -17.33
N GLU A 309 -26.51 9.10 -18.65
CA GLU A 309 -27.66 9.76 -19.29
C GLU A 309 -28.78 8.77 -19.66
N ASN A 310 -28.51 7.46 -19.58
CA ASN A 310 -29.47 6.39 -19.85
C ASN A 310 -29.22 5.20 -18.91
N ILE A 311 -29.46 5.43 -17.61
CA ILE A 311 -29.28 4.43 -16.55
C ILE A 311 -30.43 3.41 -16.57
N ASP A 312 -30.08 2.13 -16.59
CA ASP A 312 -31.01 1.02 -16.52
C ASP A 312 -31.07 0.40 -15.11
N ASN A 313 -32.28 0.37 -14.56
CA ASN A 313 -32.60 -0.22 -13.25
C ASN A 313 -32.89 -1.73 -13.34
N GLU A 314 -32.96 -2.32 -14.53
CA GLU A 314 -33.07 -3.76 -14.75
C GLU A 314 -31.69 -4.45 -14.88
N PHE A 315 -31.64 -5.77 -14.68
CA PHE A 315 -30.41 -6.55 -14.76
C PHE A 315 -30.02 -6.87 -16.22
N THR A 316 -29.04 -6.17 -16.74
CA THR A 316 -28.47 -6.39 -18.08
C THR A 316 -27.20 -7.24 -18.03
N ASN A 317 -26.94 -8.04 -19.07
CA ASN A 317 -25.75 -8.89 -19.15
C ASN A 317 -24.47 -8.06 -19.37
N ILE A 318 -23.39 -8.34 -18.64
CA ILE A 318 -22.10 -7.64 -18.81
C ILE A 318 -21.38 -8.19 -20.06
N PRO A 319 -21.22 -7.40 -21.15
CA PRO A 319 -20.66 -7.92 -22.40
C PRO A 319 -19.17 -8.23 -22.25
N GLY A 320 -18.75 -9.42 -22.69
CA GLY A 320 -17.34 -9.84 -22.62
C GLY A 320 -16.84 -10.18 -21.20
N SER A 321 -17.74 -10.25 -20.21
CA SER A 321 -17.42 -10.76 -18.87
C SER A 321 -16.90 -12.20 -18.94
N PRO A 322 -15.84 -12.57 -18.19
CA PRO A 322 -15.31 -13.93 -18.14
C PRO A 322 -16.26 -14.93 -17.45
N PHE A 323 -17.12 -14.43 -16.54
CA PHE A 323 -18.18 -15.21 -15.90
C PHE A 323 -19.55 -14.73 -16.38
N VAL A 324 -20.55 -15.61 -16.32
CA VAL A 324 -21.95 -15.20 -16.59
C VAL A 324 -22.39 -14.26 -15.45
N ALA A 325 -22.42 -12.96 -15.74
CA ALA A 325 -22.67 -11.91 -14.78
C ALA A 325 -23.56 -10.82 -15.38
N GLN A 326 -24.42 -10.25 -14.53
CA GLN A 326 -25.36 -9.21 -14.85
C GLN A 326 -25.13 -8.00 -13.95
N PHE A 327 -25.45 -6.80 -14.42
CA PHE A 327 -25.45 -5.60 -13.59
C PHE A 327 -26.74 -4.81 -13.74
N LYS A 328 -27.06 -4.05 -12.70
CA LYS A 328 -28.01 -2.95 -12.77
C LYS A 328 -27.45 -1.74 -12.03
N THR A 329 -27.91 -0.55 -12.35
CA THR A 329 -27.42 0.68 -11.75
C THR A 329 -28.56 1.60 -11.37
N GLU A 330 -28.42 2.27 -10.23
CA GLU A 330 -29.32 3.31 -9.72
C GLU A 330 -28.46 4.56 -9.42
N LEU A 331 -28.98 5.76 -9.64
CA LEU A 331 -28.30 7.03 -9.30
C LEU A 331 -29.27 7.91 -8.51
N ASP A 332 -28.96 8.13 -7.23
CA ASP A 332 -29.74 8.98 -6.34
C ASP A 332 -28.83 10.01 -5.67
N GLN A 333 -29.25 11.27 -5.61
CA GLN A 333 -28.48 12.40 -5.03
C GLN A 333 -27.00 12.46 -5.45
N ASN A 334 -26.68 12.10 -6.71
CA ASN A 334 -25.34 11.93 -7.27
C ASN A 334 -24.52 10.72 -6.78
N VAL A 335 -25.04 9.88 -5.89
CA VAL A 335 -24.44 8.62 -5.48
C VAL A 335 -24.88 7.51 -6.43
N LEU A 336 -23.93 7.01 -7.23
CA LEU A 336 -24.15 5.87 -8.10
C LEU A 336 -24.10 4.58 -7.27
N THR A 337 -25.14 3.74 -7.37
CA THR A 337 -25.17 2.40 -6.78
C THR A 337 -25.31 1.36 -7.90
N THR A 338 -24.27 0.56 -8.11
CA THR A 338 -24.23 -0.51 -9.13
C THR A 338 -24.21 -1.87 -8.46
N LYS A 339 -25.22 -2.70 -8.74
CA LYS A 339 -25.29 -4.09 -8.25
C LYS A 339 -24.83 -5.03 -9.34
N ILE A 340 -23.88 -5.92 -9.05
CA ILE A 340 -23.33 -6.89 -10.00
C ILE A 340 -23.56 -8.29 -9.44
N LYS A 341 -24.33 -9.09 -10.17
CA LYS A 341 -24.81 -10.42 -9.79
C LYS A 341 -24.17 -11.48 -10.68
N PHE A 342 -23.55 -12.49 -10.07
CA PHE A 342 -22.93 -13.62 -10.76
C PHE A 342 -23.89 -14.82 -10.81
N THR A 343 -23.96 -15.50 -11.95
CA THR A 343 -24.85 -16.65 -12.16
C THR A 343 -24.12 -17.95 -11.88
N ASN A 344 -24.74 -18.84 -11.08
CA ASN A 344 -24.22 -20.16 -10.70
C ASN A 344 -22.84 -20.13 -9.99
N LYS A 345 -22.44 -18.97 -9.45
CA LYS A 345 -21.20 -18.75 -8.72
C LYS A 345 -21.41 -17.81 -7.54
N ASN A 346 -20.98 -18.25 -6.38
CA ASN A 346 -20.86 -17.41 -5.19
C ASN A 346 -19.58 -16.56 -5.25
N ILE A 347 -19.58 -15.44 -4.53
CA ILE A 347 -18.47 -14.47 -4.48
C ILE A 347 -17.80 -14.43 -3.10
N THR A 348 -16.52 -14.06 -3.08
CA THR A 348 -15.77 -13.81 -1.85
C THR A 348 -14.83 -12.61 -1.98
N PHE A 349 -14.58 -11.93 -0.86
CA PHE A 349 -13.50 -10.94 -0.70
C PHE A 349 -12.30 -11.52 0.06
N ASP A 350 -12.35 -12.78 0.50
CA ASP A 350 -11.17 -13.50 0.97
C ASP A 350 -10.63 -14.41 -0.14
N ALA A 351 -9.36 -14.22 -0.49
CA ALA A 351 -8.67 -15.05 -1.46
C ALA A 351 -8.77 -16.55 -1.13
N ASN A 352 -8.73 -16.92 0.16
CA ASN A 352 -8.69 -18.30 0.63
C ASN A 352 -9.94 -19.10 0.24
N ASP A 353 -11.08 -18.42 0.11
CA ASP A 353 -12.37 -19.03 -0.26
C ASP A 353 -12.57 -19.14 -1.78
N ILE A 354 -11.61 -18.76 -2.63
CA ILE A 354 -11.74 -18.83 -4.11
C ILE A 354 -12.08 -20.24 -4.64
N ASN A 355 -11.81 -21.29 -3.85
CA ASN A 355 -12.18 -22.66 -4.18
C ASN A 355 -13.72 -22.79 -4.29
N ASN A 356 -14.20 -22.89 -5.53
CA ASN A 356 -15.61 -22.84 -5.99
C ASN A 356 -16.22 -21.44 -6.14
N ASN A 357 -15.73 -20.41 -5.43
CA ASN A 357 -16.20 -19.03 -5.54
C ASN A 357 -15.51 -18.24 -6.66
N ILE A 358 -15.95 -17.00 -6.86
CA ILE A 358 -15.21 -15.94 -7.55
C ILE A 358 -14.62 -15.02 -6.49
N TYR A 359 -13.28 -14.90 -6.45
CA TYR A 359 -12.61 -13.88 -5.66
C TYR A 359 -12.75 -12.52 -6.36
N VAL A 360 -13.16 -11.50 -5.61
CA VAL A 360 -13.23 -10.12 -6.07
C VAL A 360 -12.20 -9.29 -5.31
N ASP A 361 -11.25 -8.69 -6.03
CA ASP A 361 -10.25 -7.80 -5.45
C ASP A 361 -10.88 -6.44 -5.12
N LYS A 362 -11.45 -6.39 -3.92
CA LYS A 362 -12.38 -5.33 -3.46
C LYS A 362 -11.81 -3.90 -3.60
N TYR A 363 -10.51 -3.71 -3.38
CA TYR A 363 -9.91 -2.37 -3.26
C TYR A 363 -9.16 -1.96 -4.54
N ASN A 364 -8.68 -2.91 -5.35
CA ASN A 364 -8.02 -2.61 -6.62
C ASN A 364 -9.01 -2.41 -7.80
N THR A 365 -10.18 -1.81 -7.54
CA THR A 365 -11.16 -1.47 -8.57
C THR A 365 -10.82 -0.11 -9.20
N LEU A 366 -10.55 -0.10 -10.50
CA LEU A 366 -10.14 1.09 -11.24
C LEU A 366 -11.34 1.72 -11.97
N THR A 367 -11.58 3.01 -11.75
CA THR A 367 -12.63 3.75 -12.47
C THR A 367 -12.04 4.46 -13.68
N ASP A 368 -12.66 4.35 -14.87
CA ASP A 368 -12.46 5.28 -15.98
C ASP A 368 -13.77 5.97 -16.37
N ILE A 369 -13.67 7.20 -16.88
CA ILE A 369 -14.81 8.02 -17.30
C ILE A 369 -14.58 8.58 -18.70
N SER A 370 -15.65 8.86 -19.42
CA SER A 370 -15.59 9.69 -20.62
C SER A 370 -16.80 10.60 -20.77
N TYR A 371 -16.61 11.72 -21.46
CA TYR A 371 -17.64 12.75 -21.63
C TYR A 371 -17.32 13.67 -22.81
N TYR A 372 -18.34 14.38 -23.29
CA TYR A 372 -18.23 15.48 -24.24
C TYR A 372 -18.49 16.83 -23.54
N VAL A 373 -17.76 17.87 -23.93
CA VAL A 373 -17.89 19.22 -23.39
C VAL A 373 -17.54 20.27 -24.45
N ASN A 374 -18.10 21.48 -24.37
CA ASN A 374 -17.68 22.57 -25.24
C ASN A 374 -16.28 23.08 -24.84
N GLU A 375 -15.49 23.54 -25.82
CA GLU A 375 -14.18 24.11 -25.52
C GLU A 375 -14.29 25.32 -24.56
N GLY A 376 -13.38 25.41 -23.59
CA GLY A 376 -13.44 26.41 -22.52
C GLY A 376 -14.47 26.13 -21.41
N GLN A 377 -15.26 25.05 -21.49
CA GLN A 377 -16.16 24.59 -20.43
C GLN A 377 -15.68 23.30 -19.74
N ASP A 378 -14.57 22.71 -20.18
CA ASP A 378 -13.95 21.54 -19.54
C ASP A 378 -13.36 21.91 -18.18
N LYS A 379 -13.33 20.96 -17.24
CA LYS A 379 -12.89 21.17 -15.84
C LYS A 379 -12.13 19.95 -15.32
N ASN A 380 -11.21 20.20 -14.39
CA ASN A 380 -10.53 19.17 -13.62
C ASN A 380 -11.24 18.98 -12.26
N PHE A 381 -11.48 17.73 -11.86
CA PHE A 381 -12.31 17.35 -10.71
C PHE A 381 -11.97 15.91 -10.24
N SER A 382 -12.07 15.61 -8.95
CA SER A 382 -11.97 14.23 -8.42
C SER A 382 -13.31 13.49 -8.49
N LEU A 383 -13.29 12.17 -8.31
CA LEU A 383 -14.48 11.41 -7.89
C LEU A 383 -14.42 11.18 -6.38
N GLY A 384 -15.54 11.44 -5.68
CA GLY A 384 -15.63 11.47 -4.23
C GLY A 384 -14.90 12.65 -3.55
N PHE A 385 -15.40 12.97 -2.35
CA PHE A 385 -14.86 13.90 -1.33
C PHE A 385 -14.66 15.37 -1.74
N ASP A 386 -14.75 16.26 -0.75
CA ASP A 386 -14.33 17.65 -0.87
C ASP A 386 -12.80 17.76 -0.82
N ASN A 387 -12.21 18.24 -1.90
CA ASN A 387 -10.78 18.53 -1.95
C ASN A 387 -10.54 19.83 -1.18
N LEU A 388 -9.98 19.78 0.04
CA LEU A 388 -9.62 21.00 0.76
C LEU A 388 -8.21 21.49 0.36
N LYS A 389 -8.03 22.80 0.24
CA LYS A 389 -6.78 23.47 -0.13
C LYS A 389 -5.62 23.08 0.80
N ASN A 390 -5.88 23.05 2.10
CA ASN A 390 -4.92 22.67 3.13
C ASN A 390 -4.74 21.15 3.30
N SER A 391 -5.54 20.32 2.59
CA SER A 391 -5.43 18.87 2.65
C SER A 391 -4.04 18.37 2.22
N VAL A 392 -3.48 17.49 3.05
CA VAL A 392 -2.28 16.69 2.80
C VAL A 392 -2.54 15.51 1.85
N PHE A 393 -3.80 15.10 1.71
CA PHE A 393 -4.22 13.99 0.84
C PHE A 393 -4.12 14.37 -0.66
N PRO A 394 -3.93 13.40 -1.57
CA PRO A 394 -3.68 13.70 -2.98
C PRO A 394 -4.93 14.27 -3.66
N LYS A 395 -4.77 15.40 -4.36
CA LYS A 395 -5.82 16.05 -5.15
C LYS A 395 -5.81 15.49 -6.57
N ILE A 396 -6.66 14.51 -6.83
CA ILE A 396 -6.62 13.67 -8.02
C ILE A 396 -7.75 14.04 -8.98
N SER A 397 -7.44 14.81 -10.03
CA SER A 397 -8.40 15.17 -11.08
C SER A 397 -8.26 14.37 -12.38
N SER A 398 -7.09 13.81 -12.64
CA SER A 398 -6.78 12.99 -13.80
C SER A 398 -5.41 12.33 -13.63
N ASN A 399 -4.97 11.47 -14.56
CA ASN A 399 -3.60 10.94 -14.54
C ASN A 399 -2.55 12.01 -14.89
N ASN A 400 -2.84 12.89 -15.86
CA ASN A 400 -1.92 13.96 -16.24
C ASN A 400 -1.77 15.00 -15.13
N GLU A 401 -2.84 15.31 -14.38
CA GLU A 401 -2.75 16.15 -13.19
C GLU A 401 -2.14 15.40 -12.00
N LEU A 402 -2.47 14.13 -11.74
CA LEU A 402 -1.82 13.30 -10.70
C LEU A 402 -0.28 13.38 -10.80
N ASN A 403 0.27 13.38 -12.01
CA ASN A 403 1.72 13.51 -12.23
C ASN A 403 2.32 14.88 -11.88
N LYS A 404 1.50 15.94 -11.75
CA LYS A 404 1.86 17.31 -11.37
C LYS A 404 1.48 17.64 -9.92
N THR A 405 0.35 17.10 -9.44
CA THR A 405 -0.28 17.40 -8.14
C THR A 405 -0.04 16.32 -7.09
N LEU A 406 0.62 15.21 -7.43
CA LEU A 406 1.05 14.23 -6.43
C LEU A 406 1.95 14.92 -5.39
N LYS A 407 1.34 15.13 -4.22
CA LYS A 407 2.02 14.95 -2.95
C LYS A 407 2.62 13.55 -2.94
N TYR A 408 3.88 13.43 -3.38
CA TYR A 408 4.69 12.26 -3.05
C TYR A 408 4.73 12.07 -1.53
N SER A 409 5.11 10.89 -1.07
CA SER A 409 5.20 10.61 0.36
C SER A 409 6.09 11.65 1.04
N GLU A 410 5.50 12.45 1.93
CA GLU A 410 6.09 13.69 2.43
C GLU A 410 6.42 13.59 3.90
N ARG A 411 7.64 14.00 4.27
CA ARG A 411 8.04 14.27 5.64
C ARG A 411 7.45 15.62 6.05
N LEU A 412 6.50 15.61 6.97
CA LEU A 412 5.82 16.79 7.47
C LEU A 412 6.75 17.61 8.39
N ASN A 413 6.38 18.87 8.63
CA ASN A 413 6.90 19.67 9.73
C ASN A 413 5.96 19.48 10.94
N PRO A 414 6.35 18.74 12.00
CA PRO A 414 5.44 18.38 13.10
C PRO A 414 4.84 19.60 13.83
N THR A 415 5.63 20.67 13.97
CA THR A 415 5.23 21.93 14.62
C THR A 415 4.07 22.62 13.91
N ASN A 416 3.95 22.44 12.59
CA ASN A 416 2.85 23.00 11.78
C ASN A 416 1.74 21.97 11.49
N ASN A 417 1.93 20.70 11.89
CA ASN A 417 1.00 19.62 11.57
C ASN A 417 -0.20 19.62 12.54
N LYS A 418 -1.36 20.01 12.01
CA LYS A 418 -2.65 20.05 12.72
C LYS A 418 -3.48 18.76 12.62
N GLU A 419 -3.10 17.82 11.76
CA GLU A 419 -3.90 16.63 11.43
C GLU A 419 -4.20 15.79 12.68
N ASN A 420 -5.47 15.42 12.85
CA ASN A 420 -5.94 14.78 14.08
C ASN A 420 -5.28 13.41 14.32
N ILE A 421 -5.04 12.62 13.28
CA ILE A 421 -4.41 11.30 13.39
C ILE A 421 -3.05 11.35 14.10
N PHE A 422 -2.23 12.37 13.84
CA PHE A 422 -0.93 12.52 14.50
C PHE A 422 -1.06 12.84 15.98
N LYS A 423 -2.15 13.49 16.43
CA LYS A 423 -2.41 13.70 17.86
C LYS A 423 -2.58 12.39 18.61
N ASP A 424 -3.08 11.34 17.96
CA ASP A 424 -3.25 10.02 18.57
C ASP A 424 -2.02 9.11 18.39
N ILE A 425 -1.32 9.20 17.26
CA ILE A 425 -0.01 8.54 17.08
C ILE A 425 1.00 9.06 18.13
N ARG A 426 1.06 10.39 18.35
CA ARG A 426 1.93 11.04 19.35
C ARG A 426 1.71 10.54 20.78
N LYS A 427 0.53 10.01 21.14
CA LYS A 427 0.25 9.46 22.47
C LYS A 427 0.79 8.04 22.67
N ARG A 428 1.17 7.34 21.59
CA ARG A 428 1.52 5.91 21.58
C ARG A 428 2.97 5.62 21.20
N VAL A 429 3.58 6.48 20.39
CA VAL A 429 4.90 6.26 19.80
C VAL A 429 6.03 6.76 20.72
N PHE A 430 7.00 5.90 21.01
CA PHE A 430 8.13 6.19 21.90
C PHE A 430 9.40 5.47 21.43
N VAL A 431 10.51 5.73 22.10
CA VAL A 431 11.81 5.10 21.85
C VAL A 431 12.21 4.25 23.06
N VAL A 432 12.80 3.07 22.82
CA VAL A 432 13.62 2.38 23.82
C VAL A 432 14.83 1.74 23.12
N GLY A 433 16.05 2.04 23.59
CA GLY A 433 17.29 1.61 22.94
C GLY A 433 17.49 2.16 21.53
N GLY A 434 17.41 1.27 20.54
CA GLY A 434 17.75 1.56 19.14
C GLY A 434 16.59 2.08 18.30
N GLY A 435 15.44 1.40 18.33
CA GLY A 435 14.33 1.63 17.40
C GLY A 435 13.17 2.46 17.96
N THR A 436 12.19 2.67 17.08
CA THR A 436 10.87 3.21 17.40
C THR A 436 9.97 2.10 17.93
N SER A 437 9.09 2.41 18.89
CA SER A 437 8.13 1.50 19.51
C SER A 437 6.76 2.14 19.59
N THR A 438 5.68 1.35 19.49
CA THR A 438 4.29 1.86 19.53
C THR A 438 3.44 1.05 20.51
N MET A 439 2.75 1.73 21.43
CA MET A 439 1.76 1.12 22.33
C MET A 439 0.53 0.63 21.55
N LEU A 440 0.25 -0.67 21.65
CA LEU A 440 -0.90 -1.33 21.03
C LEU A 440 -2.15 -1.28 21.92
N SER A 441 -2.04 -1.79 23.15
CA SER A 441 -3.17 -1.95 24.09
C SER A 441 -2.69 -2.25 25.51
N LYS A 442 -3.59 -2.15 26.50
CA LYS A 442 -3.40 -2.64 27.87
C LYS A 442 -3.40 -4.17 27.89
N VAL A 443 -2.62 -4.80 28.78
CA VAL A 443 -2.52 -6.28 28.85
C VAL A 443 -3.75 -6.91 29.48
N LYS A 444 -4.41 -6.21 30.41
CA LYS A 444 -5.69 -6.57 31.00
C LYS A 444 -6.61 -5.33 31.05
N PRO A 445 -7.34 -5.00 29.96
CA PRO A 445 -8.21 -3.83 29.89
C PRO A 445 -9.22 -3.70 31.04
N SER A 446 -9.74 -4.81 31.56
CA SER A 446 -10.73 -4.85 32.66
C SER A 446 -10.19 -4.51 34.06
N ASP A 447 -8.88 -4.32 34.22
CA ASP A 447 -8.24 -4.10 35.52
C ASP A 447 -7.54 -2.74 35.55
N ASP A 448 -8.14 -1.76 36.24
CA ASP A 448 -7.59 -0.41 36.38
C ASP A 448 -6.17 -0.41 36.98
N ASN A 449 -5.85 -1.39 37.83
CA ASN A 449 -4.57 -1.51 38.51
C ASN A 449 -3.51 -2.28 37.70
N ASP A 450 -3.84 -2.73 36.48
CA ASP A 450 -2.83 -3.26 35.57
C ASP A 450 -2.06 -2.12 34.89
N TYR A 451 -0.74 -2.06 35.12
CA TYR A 451 0.14 -1.07 34.48
C TYR A 451 0.94 -1.69 33.32
N ARG A 452 0.57 -2.89 32.88
CA ARG A 452 1.23 -3.58 31.77
C ARG A 452 0.56 -3.26 30.44
N TYR A 453 1.37 -2.94 29.43
CA TYR A 453 0.91 -2.60 28.09
C TYR A 453 1.70 -3.37 27.03
N TYR A 454 1.00 -3.80 25.99
CA TYR A 454 1.62 -4.34 24.79
C TYR A 454 2.18 -3.21 23.93
N PHE A 455 3.41 -3.38 23.45
CA PHE A 455 3.99 -2.52 22.42
C PHE A 455 4.61 -3.34 21.28
N ILE A 456 4.60 -2.76 20.09
CA ILE A 456 5.17 -3.33 18.87
C ILE A 456 6.42 -2.59 18.44
N THR A 457 7.36 -3.32 17.85
CA THR A 457 8.53 -2.82 17.11
C THR A 457 9.07 -3.96 16.23
N ASN A 458 10.17 -3.75 15.52
CA ASN A 458 10.84 -4.84 14.81
C ASN A 458 11.47 -5.84 15.77
N ARG A 459 11.47 -7.12 15.39
CA ARG A 459 12.09 -8.18 16.18
C ARG A 459 13.60 -8.01 16.33
N HIS A 460 14.26 -7.44 15.33
CA HIS A 460 15.68 -7.13 15.46
C HIS A 460 15.98 -6.10 16.57
N VAL A 461 15.05 -5.20 16.88
CA VAL A 461 15.18 -4.22 17.98
C VAL A 461 15.04 -4.93 19.33
N THR A 462 14.03 -5.79 19.49
CA THR A 462 13.81 -6.54 20.74
C THR A 462 14.89 -7.58 21.01
N ASP A 463 15.39 -8.29 20.00
CA ASP A 463 16.54 -9.20 20.12
C ASP A 463 17.80 -8.46 20.64
N ILE A 464 18.04 -7.23 20.16
CA ILE A 464 19.17 -6.39 20.62
C ILE A 464 18.94 -5.92 22.07
N LEU A 465 17.74 -5.45 22.41
CA LEU A 465 17.39 -5.05 23.78
C LEU A 465 17.49 -6.23 24.76
N GLU A 466 17.01 -7.40 24.37
CA GLU A 466 17.02 -8.59 25.21
C GLU A 466 18.45 -9.12 25.43
N THR A 467 19.22 -9.29 24.36
CA THR A 467 20.55 -9.94 24.43
C THR A 467 21.68 -8.97 24.80
N ARG A 468 21.55 -7.67 24.51
CA ARG A 468 22.61 -6.67 24.67
C ARG A 468 22.26 -5.54 25.64
N TRP A 469 21.24 -5.67 26.49
CA TRP A 469 20.83 -4.63 27.45
C TRP A 469 21.99 -3.96 28.19
N ASN A 470 23.00 -4.73 28.60
CA ASN A 470 24.13 -4.22 29.38
C ASN A 470 25.16 -3.44 28.55
N ASP A 471 25.17 -3.54 27.22
CA ASP A 471 26.05 -2.78 26.33
C ASP A 471 25.86 -1.26 26.54
N ASN A 472 26.96 -0.51 26.58
CA ASN A 472 26.93 0.94 26.80
C ASN A 472 26.35 1.72 25.61
N ARG A 473 26.20 1.07 24.45
CA ARG A 473 25.56 1.63 23.24
C ARG A 473 24.04 1.51 23.27
N VAL A 474 23.46 0.69 24.16
CA VAL A 474 22.01 0.57 24.31
C VAL A 474 21.50 1.72 25.20
N LEU A 475 20.64 2.56 24.63
CA LEU A 475 19.97 3.64 25.37
C LEU A 475 19.00 3.06 26.41
N LYS A 476 19.44 3.03 27.68
CA LYS A 476 18.69 2.62 28.87
C LYS A 476 17.69 3.70 29.33
N LYS A 477 17.04 4.35 28.37
CA LYS A 477 16.00 5.38 28.56
C LYS A 477 14.82 5.10 27.65
N ILE A 478 13.64 5.54 28.08
CA ILE A 478 12.55 5.87 27.16
C ILE A 478 12.66 7.34 26.76
N ILE A 479 12.32 7.65 25.51
CA ILE A 479 12.09 9.02 25.01
C ILE A 479 10.67 9.08 24.41
N ILE A 480 9.92 10.16 24.71
CA ILE A 480 8.60 10.45 24.14
C ILE A 480 8.68 11.57 23.08
N PRO A 481 7.65 11.81 22.24
CA PRO A 481 7.71 12.81 21.19
C PRO A 481 7.86 14.24 21.71
N ASP A 482 8.74 15.01 21.07
CA ASP A 482 8.85 16.48 21.19
C ASP A 482 9.33 17.01 19.82
N PHE A 483 9.04 18.27 19.51
CA PHE A 483 9.40 18.88 18.23
C PHE A 483 10.77 19.59 18.26
N ASP A 484 11.38 19.73 19.44
CA ASP A 484 12.77 20.15 19.58
C ASP A 484 13.73 18.97 19.34
N ASP A 485 14.25 18.88 18.12
CA ASP A 485 15.26 17.88 17.72
C ASP A 485 16.46 17.82 18.69
N ASN A 486 16.83 18.91 19.37
CA ASN A 486 17.94 18.88 20.34
C ASN A 486 17.57 18.08 21.59
N LYS A 487 16.32 18.17 22.05
CA LYS A 487 15.85 17.38 23.21
C LYS A 487 15.77 15.91 22.89
N VAL A 488 15.25 15.57 21.71
CA VAL A 488 15.15 14.18 21.25
C VAL A 488 16.54 13.57 21.05
N SER A 489 17.47 14.35 20.48
CA SER A 489 18.86 13.93 20.26
C SER A 489 19.63 13.72 21.56
N THR A 490 19.54 14.67 22.49
CA THR A 490 20.25 14.60 23.79
C THR A 490 19.56 13.70 24.83
N ALA A 491 18.37 13.19 24.53
CA ALA A 491 17.46 12.57 25.50
C ALA A 491 17.30 13.46 26.75
N ASN A 492 16.76 14.67 26.56
CA ASN A 492 16.53 15.64 27.64
C ASN A 492 15.65 15.03 28.75
N SER A 493 15.92 15.38 30.00
CA SER A 493 15.15 14.94 31.16
C SER A 493 13.67 15.33 31.12
N ASP A 494 13.27 16.39 30.39
CA ASP A 494 11.85 16.75 30.28
C ASP A 494 11.04 15.81 29.37
N ILE A 495 11.69 14.99 28.54
CA ILE A 495 11.03 14.06 27.60
C ILE A 495 11.62 12.64 27.64
N SER A 496 12.43 12.35 28.65
CA SER A 496 13.04 11.03 28.80
C SER A 496 13.21 10.62 30.25
N ILE A 497 13.24 9.31 30.47
CA ILE A 497 13.33 8.70 31.79
C ILE A 497 14.17 7.42 31.71
N ASN A 498 15.00 7.18 32.72
CA ASN A 498 15.82 5.96 32.80
C ASN A 498 14.91 4.75 33.05
N VAL A 499 15.26 3.61 32.45
CA VAL A 499 14.50 2.36 32.57
C VAL A 499 15.41 1.16 32.80
N GLU A 500 14.89 0.12 33.43
CA GLU A 500 15.60 -1.15 33.65
C GLU A 500 15.02 -2.28 32.78
N LYS A 501 15.81 -3.33 32.52
CA LYS A 501 15.33 -4.52 31.78
C LYS A 501 14.16 -5.21 32.49
N SER A 502 14.13 -5.12 33.82
CA SER A 502 13.07 -5.64 34.71
C SER A 502 11.67 -5.07 34.39
N PHE A 503 11.58 -3.89 33.77
CA PHE A 503 10.30 -3.27 33.40
C PHE A 503 9.72 -3.83 32.10
N PHE A 504 10.42 -4.74 31.42
CA PHE A 504 10.03 -5.25 30.09
C PHE A 504 10.01 -6.79 30.04
N GLN A 505 9.00 -7.32 29.37
CA GLN A 505 9.05 -8.66 28.77
C GLN A 505 9.22 -8.50 27.26
N PHE A 506 10.47 -8.42 26.81
CA PHE A 506 10.79 -8.45 25.38
C PHE A 506 10.38 -9.80 24.77
N ASN A 507 10.06 -9.80 23.47
CA ASN A 507 9.73 -11.01 22.70
C ASN A 507 8.61 -11.87 23.35
N PHE A 508 7.59 -11.24 23.97
CA PHE A 508 6.39 -11.93 24.46
C PHE A 508 5.71 -12.73 23.33
N TRP A 509 5.72 -12.17 22.12
CA TRP A 509 5.41 -12.87 20.88
C TRP A 509 6.34 -12.41 19.75
N GLU A 510 6.70 -13.35 18.87
CA GLU A 510 7.52 -13.12 17.68
C GLU A 510 6.77 -13.66 16.45
N SER A 511 6.84 -12.97 15.31
CA SER A 511 6.32 -13.50 14.04
C SER A 511 7.28 -14.52 13.42
N LYS A 512 7.38 -15.69 14.05
CA LYS A 512 8.29 -16.78 13.70
C LYS A 512 7.54 -18.07 13.38
N ASN A 513 8.05 -18.90 12.46
CA ASN A 513 7.44 -20.17 12.03
C ASN A 513 5.95 -20.02 11.63
N GLN A 514 5.60 -18.90 11.02
CA GLN A 514 4.26 -18.52 10.62
C GLN A 514 3.79 -19.36 9.43
N THR A 515 2.57 -19.88 9.50
CA THR A 515 1.93 -20.46 8.31
C THR A 515 1.24 -19.37 7.49
N SER A 516 1.01 -19.65 6.21
CA SER A 516 0.03 -18.90 5.42
C SER A 516 -1.37 -19.03 6.03
N ARG A 517 -2.32 -18.22 5.54
CA ARG A 517 -3.74 -18.25 5.93
C ARG A 517 -4.41 -19.62 5.69
N LYS A 518 -3.82 -20.46 4.84
CA LYS A 518 -4.24 -21.85 4.56
C LYS A 518 -3.66 -22.89 5.54
N GLY A 519 -2.88 -22.47 6.55
CA GLY A 519 -2.19 -23.38 7.47
C GLY A 519 -0.94 -24.03 6.89
N ILE A 520 -0.43 -23.55 5.75
CA ILE A 520 0.77 -24.10 5.11
C ILE A 520 2.02 -23.39 5.63
N LEU A 521 2.95 -24.14 6.24
CA LEU A 521 4.28 -23.65 6.57
C LEU A 521 5.20 -23.75 5.33
N LEU A 522 5.91 -22.68 5.00
CA LEU A 522 6.90 -22.67 3.91
C LEU A 522 8.30 -22.93 4.46
N ASN A 523 9.05 -23.85 3.84
CA ASN A 523 10.38 -24.27 4.30
C ASN A 523 11.51 -23.30 3.88
N ASP A 524 11.26 -22.01 3.94
CA ASP A 524 12.20 -20.93 3.59
C ASP A 524 11.99 -19.69 4.49
N GLY A 525 12.61 -18.56 4.16
CA GLY A 525 12.53 -17.33 4.96
C GLY A 525 11.14 -16.68 5.05
N ARG A 526 10.17 -17.07 4.22
CA ARG A 526 8.79 -16.53 4.23
C ARG A 526 7.97 -16.95 5.46
N GLN A 527 8.43 -17.95 6.22
CA GLN A 527 7.81 -18.34 7.50
C GLN A 527 8.12 -17.37 8.65
N ASN A 528 8.96 -16.35 8.45
CA ASN A 528 9.31 -15.38 9.49
C ASN A 528 9.02 -13.95 9.00
N ALA A 529 8.68 -13.09 9.95
CA ALA A 529 8.61 -11.65 9.75
C ALA A 529 9.30 -10.92 10.91
N ASP A 530 9.90 -9.76 10.62
CA ASP A 530 10.62 -8.92 11.58
C ASP A 530 9.66 -8.10 12.45
N ILE A 531 8.80 -8.81 13.17
CA ILE A 531 7.71 -8.26 14.00
C ILE A 531 7.83 -8.90 15.38
N SER A 532 7.89 -8.07 16.43
CA SER A 532 7.83 -8.52 17.82
C SER A 532 6.81 -7.69 18.59
N ILE A 533 6.02 -8.38 19.43
CA ILE A 533 5.18 -7.74 20.44
C ILE A 533 5.77 -8.06 21.80
N SER A 534 6.01 -7.01 22.57
CA SER A 534 6.62 -7.05 23.90
C SER A 534 5.68 -6.40 24.91
N ILE A 535 5.92 -6.65 26.20
CA ILE A 535 5.18 -6.01 27.29
C ILE A 535 6.10 -5.03 28.02
N ILE A 536 5.57 -3.87 28.37
CA ILE A 536 6.17 -2.90 29.30
C ILE A 536 5.27 -2.76 30.53
N ASP A 537 5.85 -2.78 31.74
CA ASP A 537 5.18 -2.32 32.96
C ASP A 537 5.55 -0.85 33.18
N ILE A 538 4.54 0.03 33.15
CA ILE A 538 4.74 1.47 33.31
C ILE A 538 4.68 1.94 34.77
N LYS A 539 4.37 1.07 35.74
CA LYS A 539 4.26 1.48 37.15
C LYS A 539 5.59 2.02 37.72
N PRO A 540 6.75 1.37 37.52
CA PRO A 540 8.04 1.91 37.97
C PRO A 540 8.40 3.23 37.27
N ILE A 541 7.93 3.40 36.02
CA ILE A 541 8.16 4.59 35.20
C ILE A 541 7.34 5.77 35.72
N LEU A 542 6.07 5.56 36.07
CA LEU A 542 5.20 6.57 36.69
C LEU A 542 5.68 6.96 38.10
N ASP A 543 6.18 6.01 38.88
CA ASP A 543 6.73 6.27 40.22
C ASP A 543 8.06 7.06 40.13
N LEU A 544 8.93 6.71 39.19
CA LEU A 544 10.16 7.46 38.92
C LEU A 544 9.88 8.84 38.33
N ALA A 545 8.88 8.99 37.46
CA ALA A 545 8.47 10.29 36.92
C ALA A 545 7.88 11.19 38.00
N THR A 546 7.05 10.64 38.89
CA THR A 546 6.48 11.36 40.03
C THR A 546 7.56 11.81 41.01
N SER A 547 8.48 10.92 41.40
CA SER A 547 9.57 11.24 42.35
C SER A 547 10.65 12.16 41.77
N THR A 548 10.78 12.26 40.44
CA THR A 548 11.65 13.23 39.75
C THR A 548 10.93 14.50 39.29
N ASN A 549 9.63 14.65 39.59
CA ASN A 549 8.76 15.75 39.13
C ASN A 549 8.75 15.95 37.60
N ASN A 550 8.84 14.85 36.84
CA ASN A 550 8.84 14.81 35.39
C ASN A 550 7.39 14.76 34.85
N THR A 551 6.73 15.92 34.83
CA THR A 551 5.29 16.00 34.53
C THR A 551 4.93 15.49 33.13
N LYS A 552 5.70 15.86 32.10
CA LYS A 552 5.50 15.39 30.71
C LYS A 552 5.51 13.86 30.58
N ILE A 553 6.52 13.18 31.15
CA ILE A 553 6.59 11.71 31.12
C ILE A 553 5.42 11.11 31.90
N LYS A 554 5.10 11.68 33.07
CA LYS A 554 3.96 11.24 33.87
C LYS A 554 2.64 11.35 33.09
N GLU A 555 2.32 12.53 32.58
CA GLU A 555 1.12 12.82 31.78
C GLU A 555 1.02 11.90 30.54
N TYR A 556 2.12 11.71 29.81
CA TYR A 556 2.17 10.81 28.65
C TYR A 556 1.74 9.39 29.01
N PHE A 557 2.28 8.84 30.11
CA PHE A 557 2.00 7.47 30.55
C PHE A 557 0.68 7.32 31.33
N GLU A 558 0.22 8.34 32.06
CA GLU A 558 -1.10 8.32 32.71
C GLU A 558 -2.24 8.36 31.68
N ASN A 559 -2.05 9.01 30.53
CA ASN A 559 -3.00 8.99 29.43
C ASN A 559 -3.16 7.60 28.76
N TRP A 560 -2.21 6.67 28.92
CA TRP A 560 -2.30 5.35 28.27
C TRP A 560 -3.49 4.50 28.73
N LYS A 561 -4.04 4.75 29.93
CA LYS A 561 -5.22 4.03 30.44
C LYS A 561 -6.51 4.37 29.66
N GLU A 562 -6.57 5.55 29.05
CA GLU A 562 -7.71 6.02 28.23
C GLU A 562 -7.59 5.58 26.76
N LEU A 563 -6.43 5.05 26.34
CA LEU A 563 -6.17 4.68 24.96
C LEU A 563 -6.72 3.30 24.63
N LYS A 564 -7.79 3.28 23.81
CA LYS A 564 -8.34 2.07 23.19
C LYS A 564 -7.26 1.26 22.46
N SER A 565 -7.44 -0.06 22.37
CA SER A 565 -6.61 -0.93 21.53
C SER A 565 -6.52 -0.40 20.09
N LEU A 566 -5.31 -0.40 19.52
CA LEU A 566 -5.14 -0.34 18.07
C LEU A 566 -5.72 -1.61 17.42
N LYS A 567 -6.22 -1.47 16.18
CA LYS A 567 -6.77 -2.56 15.36
C LYS A 567 -5.96 -2.73 14.09
N LEU A 568 -6.08 -3.87 13.42
CA LEU A 568 -5.51 -4.11 12.10
C LEU A 568 -6.40 -3.49 11.02
N SER A 569 -5.83 -2.67 10.14
CA SER A 569 -6.60 -2.08 9.04
C SER A 569 -7.01 -3.17 8.06
N LYS A 570 -8.30 -3.21 7.73
CA LYS A 570 -8.86 -4.11 6.71
C LYS A 570 -8.26 -3.86 5.33
N THR A 571 -7.74 -2.66 5.05
CA THR A 571 -7.12 -2.30 3.77
C THR A 571 -5.82 -3.08 3.53
N THR A 572 -5.07 -3.38 4.60
CA THR A 572 -3.69 -3.90 4.57
C THR A 572 -3.48 -5.07 3.61
N LYS A 573 -4.39 -6.07 3.64
CA LYS A 573 -4.24 -7.29 2.85
C LYS A 573 -4.43 -7.09 1.34
N TYR A 574 -5.05 -5.98 0.92
CA TYR A 574 -5.35 -5.63 -0.47
C TYR A 574 -4.39 -4.59 -1.08
N ILE A 575 -3.49 -4.02 -0.26
CA ILE A 575 -2.45 -3.11 -0.76
C ILE A 575 -1.59 -3.85 -1.80
N ASP A 576 -1.38 -3.22 -2.95
CA ASP A 576 -0.63 -3.75 -4.09
C ASP A 576 0.32 -2.68 -4.68
N SER A 577 1.19 -3.08 -5.60
CA SER A 577 2.05 -2.14 -6.34
C SER A 577 1.21 -1.07 -7.07
N ASN A 578 1.56 0.21 -6.92
CA ASN A 578 0.81 1.37 -7.42
C ASN A 578 -0.50 1.74 -6.70
N SER A 579 -0.93 1.05 -5.63
CA SER A 579 -2.14 1.46 -4.89
C SER A 579 -2.02 2.92 -4.42
N ILE A 580 -3.01 3.76 -4.75
CA ILE A 580 -3.22 5.06 -4.11
C ILE A 580 -3.74 4.77 -2.70
N VAL A 581 -3.12 5.38 -1.70
CA VAL A 581 -3.41 5.11 -0.29
C VAL A 581 -3.41 6.41 0.52
N ASN A 582 -3.93 6.37 1.74
CA ASN A 582 -3.84 7.47 2.69
C ASN A 582 -3.32 6.89 4.01
N LEU A 583 -1.99 6.88 4.16
CA LEU A 583 -1.30 6.31 5.30
C LEU A 583 -0.48 7.37 6.03
N SER A 584 -0.41 7.28 7.36
CA SER A 584 0.43 8.12 8.21
C SER A 584 1.42 7.26 9.00
N LEU A 585 2.62 7.77 9.29
CA LEU A 585 3.50 7.21 10.31
C LEU A 585 4.23 8.29 11.09
N ALA A 586 4.69 7.95 12.29
CA ALA A 586 5.66 8.76 13.01
C ALA A 586 6.82 7.88 13.48
N SER A 587 8.02 8.46 13.50
CA SER A 587 9.27 7.73 13.65
C SER A 587 10.33 8.50 14.42
N PHE A 588 11.34 7.79 14.89
CA PHE A 588 12.49 8.36 15.59
C PHE A 588 13.84 8.07 14.90
N PRO A 589 14.05 8.56 13.66
CA PRO A 589 15.28 8.36 12.90
C PRO A 589 16.49 9.02 13.57
N GLN A 590 17.66 8.48 13.27
CA GLN A 590 18.98 8.95 13.70
C GLN A 590 19.91 8.95 12.48
N ASP A 591 20.19 10.14 11.93
CA ASP A 591 20.93 10.30 10.68
C ASP A 591 22.24 11.09 10.85
N PRO A 592 23.38 10.40 11.04
CA PRO A 592 24.68 11.04 11.17
C PRO A 592 25.23 11.58 9.83
N HIS A 593 24.58 11.32 8.69
CA HIS A 593 25.05 11.72 7.37
C HIS A 593 24.39 13.03 6.87
N ALA A 594 23.11 13.29 7.16
CA ALA A 594 22.46 14.57 6.87
C ALA A 594 22.84 15.72 7.83
N GLY A 595 24.10 15.76 8.29
CA GLY A 595 24.68 16.87 9.07
C GLY A 595 24.13 17.06 10.49
N PHE A 596 23.38 16.09 11.05
CA PHE A 596 22.81 16.18 12.39
C PHE A 596 23.22 14.97 13.26
N SER A 597 24.04 15.19 14.28
CA SER A 597 24.42 14.11 15.20
C SER A 597 23.30 13.81 16.20
N GLY A 598 22.46 12.81 15.88
CA GLY A 598 21.57 12.16 16.85
C GLY A 598 20.15 11.90 16.37
N ARG A 599 19.27 11.57 17.32
CA ARG A 599 17.88 11.14 17.08
C ARG A 599 16.94 12.34 16.97
N ARG A 600 15.91 12.22 16.12
CA ARG A 600 14.93 13.27 15.79
C ARG A 600 13.52 12.69 15.82
N TYR A 601 12.48 13.50 16.08
CA TYR A 601 11.08 13.04 15.90
C TYR A 601 10.57 13.44 14.52
N ARG A 602 9.96 12.52 13.79
CA ARG A 602 9.46 12.76 12.43
C ARG A 602 8.06 12.21 12.21
N GLU A 603 7.38 12.83 11.26
CA GLU A 603 6.01 12.54 10.86
C GLU A 603 5.93 12.51 9.34
N HIS A 604 5.22 11.52 8.79
CA HIS A 604 5.18 11.27 7.36
C HIS A 604 3.80 10.86 6.91
N ILE A 605 3.44 11.28 5.71
CA ILE A 605 2.27 10.76 5.00
C ILE A 605 2.74 10.02 3.75
N ILE A 606 2.16 8.85 3.50
CA ILE A 606 2.37 8.05 2.31
C ILE A 606 1.05 8.05 1.53
N ASN A 607 1.06 8.72 0.37
CA ASN A 607 -0.12 8.90 -0.48
C ASN A 607 -0.23 7.85 -1.61
N ARG A 608 0.80 7.01 -1.77
CA ARG A 608 0.89 5.99 -2.82
C ARG A 608 1.91 4.92 -2.45
N ILE A 609 1.64 3.67 -2.80
CA ILE A 609 2.63 2.60 -2.83
C ILE A 609 3.36 2.60 -4.17
N GLU A 610 4.69 2.58 -4.13
CA GLU A 610 5.51 2.50 -5.35
C GLU A 610 5.55 1.06 -5.86
N GLU A 611 5.93 0.13 -4.98
CA GLU A 611 6.11 -1.28 -5.26
C GLU A 611 5.78 -2.13 -4.03
N ILE A 612 5.24 -3.32 -4.26
CA ILE A 612 5.20 -4.42 -3.31
C ILE A 612 6.23 -5.46 -3.76
N THR A 613 7.09 -5.87 -2.83
CA THR A 613 8.06 -6.96 -3.00
C THR A 613 7.99 -7.92 -1.81
N LEU A 614 8.71 -9.04 -1.88
CA LEU A 614 9.13 -9.75 -0.67
C LEU A 614 10.38 -9.03 -0.12
N SER A 615 10.40 -8.74 1.17
CA SER A 615 11.45 -7.91 1.80
C SER A 615 12.85 -8.46 1.49
N ASP A 616 13.67 -7.68 0.79
CA ASP A 616 15.10 -7.98 0.69
C ASP A 616 15.78 -7.42 1.94
N GLN A 617 15.88 -8.27 2.97
CA GLN A 617 16.56 -7.95 4.21
C GLN A 617 18.06 -7.95 3.97
N ALA A 618 18.76 -6.93 4.46
CA ALA A 618 20.23 -6.93 4.42
C ALA A 618 20.79 -8.18 5.13
N PRO A 619 21.97 -8.71 4.74
CA PRO A 619 22.41 -10.06 5.11
C PRO A 619 22.38 -10.40 6.60
N GLU A 620 22.61 -9.43 7.48
CA GLU A 620 22.56 -9.55 8.94
C GLU A 620 21.12 -9.67 9.52
N PHE A 621 20.12 -9.24 8.77
CA PHE A 621 18.69 -9.25 9.12
C PHE A 621 17.88 -10.36 8.42
N ILE A 622 18.42 -11.04 7.39
CA ILE A 622 17.77 -12.18 6.68
C ILE A 622 17.14 -13.22 7.63
N LYS A 623 17.75 -13.47 8.79
CA LYS A 623 17.23 -14.38 9.84
C LYS A 623 15.85 -13.99 10.41
N TYR A 624 15.38 -12.77 10.21
CA TYR A 624 14.06 -12.29 10.61
C TYR A 624 12.99 -12.49 9.52
N GLY A 625 13.39 -12.86 8.30
CA GLY A 625 12.51 -13.38 7.25
C GLY A 625 12.17 -12.42 6.11
N HIS A 626 11.57 -12.98 5.06
CA HIS A 626 11.24 -12.30 3.81
C HIS A 626 9.72 -12.32 3.61
N PHE A 627 9.04 -11.19 3.86
CA PHE A 627 7.58 -11.10 3.77
C PHE A 627 7.12 -9.88 2.97
N ARG A 628 5.83 -9.87 2.60
CA ARG A 628 5.24 -8.87 1.70
C ARG A 628 5.41 -7.46 2.26
N THR A 629 6.20 -6.66 1.57
CA THR A 629 6.75 -5.38 2.01
C THR A 629 6.49 -4.35 0.94
N PHE A 630 5.97 -3.18 1.32
CA PHE A 630 5.86 -2.05 0.41
C PHE A 630 7.12 -1.18 0.43
N VAL A 631 7.45 -0.62 -0.72
CA VAL A 631 8.62 0.24 -0.92
C VAL A 631 8.19 1.70 -1.03
N GLN A 632 9.02 2.58 -0.46
CA GLN A 632 9.05 4.01 -0.76
C GLN A 632 10.51 4.39 -1.07
N SER A 633 10.73 5.25 -2.05
CA SER A 633 12.06 5.71 -2.45
C SER A 633 12.19 7.22 -2.25
N ASP A 634 13.38 7.67 -1.85
CA ASP A 634 13.72 9.10 -1.93
C ASP A 634 13.85 9.50 -3.41
N ARG A 635 13.31 10.69 -3.75
CA ARG A 635 13.05 11.07 -5.14
C ARG A 635 13.95 12.19 -5.67
N ASN A 636 14.64 12.91 -4.78
CA ASN A 636 15.70 13.86 -5.09
C ASN A 636 16.37 14.33 -3.79
N ALA A 637 17.58 14.90 -3.89
CA ALA A 637 18.38 15.38 -2.77
C ALA A 637 17.75 16.50 -1.91
N ASN A 638 16.57 17.04 -2.29
CA ASN A 638 15.86 18.07 -1.52
C ASN A 638 14.63 17.51 -0.78
N ILE A 639 14.17 16.30 -1.10
CA ILE A 639 13.00 15.65 -0.50
C ILE A 639 13.41 14.22 -0.14
N GLN A 640 13.98 14.11 1.05
CA GLN A 640 14.26 12.83 1.71
C GLN A 640 13.21 12.57 2.79
N LEU A 641 12.77 11.33 2.87
CA LEU A 641 11.90 10.83 3.92
C LEU A 641 12.61 10.83 5.28
N ASP A 642 13.94 10.69 5.35
CA ASP A 642 14.66 10.70 6.64
C ASP A 642 14.09 9.58 7.55
N LEU A 643 14.05 8.37 6.99
CA LEU A 643 13.51 7.15 7.61
C LEU A 643 14.58 6.07 7.77
N ILE A 644 15.81 6.47 8.13
CA ILE A 644 16.93 5.52 8.22
C ILE A 644 17.01 4.84 9.61
N SER A 645 18.21 4.38 10.00
CA SER A 645 18.57 3.90 11.35
C SER A 645 17.79 4.59 12.48
N GLY A 646 17.24 3.81 13.41
CA GLY A 646 16.38 4.29 14.51
C GLY A 646 14.90 4.44 14.15
N GLY A 647 14.57 4.62 12.87
CA GLY A 647 13.19 4.56 12.38
C GLY A 647 12.55 3.17 12.54
N SER A 648 13.35 2.10 12.51
CA SER A 648 12.91 0.70 12.62
C SER A 648 11.90 0.49 13.76
N GLY A 649 10.75 -0.11 13.43
CA GLY A 649 9.63 -0.35 14.34
C GLY A 649 8.55 0.74 14.30
N SER A 650 8.68 1.74 13.44
CA SER A 650 7.64 2.76 13.24
C SER A 650 6.40 2.16 12.59
N VAL A 651 5.26 2.27 13.27
CA VAL A 651 3.96 1.79 12.77
C VAL A 651 3.42 2.76 11.72
N VAL A 652 2.91 2.17 10.63
CA VAL A 652 2.12 2.84 9.60
C VAL A 652 0.64 2.59 9.88
N TYR A 653 -0.15 3.65 9.84
CA TYR A 653 -1.58 3.69 10.14
C TYR A 653 -2.37 4.10 8.91
N ASP A 654 -3.60 3.62 8.76
CA ASP A 654 -4.56 4.17 7.81
C ASP A 654 -5.28 5.42 8.37
N LYS A 655 -6.12 6.05 7.55
CA LYS A 655 -6.93 7.24 7.91
C LYS A 655 -7.90 7.05 9.10
N ASN A 656 -8.17 5.83 9.55
CA ASN A 656 -8.98 5.54 10.74
C ASN A 656 -8.13 5.43 12.02
N GLY A 657 -6.79 5.36 11.88
CA GLY A 657 -5.88 5.00 12.97
C GLY A 657 -5.65 3.49 13.13
N ASP A 658 -6.11 2.67 12.19
CA ASP A 658 -5.89 1.22 12.21
C ASP A 658 -4.52 0.88 11.57
N ILE A 659 -3.79 -0.09 12.13
CA ILE A 659 -2.38 -0.38 11.78
C ILE A 659 -2.26 -1.22 10.51
N VAL A 660 -1.27 -0.89 9.68
CA VAL A 660 -1.07 -1.41 8.32
C VAL A 660 0.29 -2.11 8.19
N ALA A 661 1.38 -1.42 8.54
CA ALA A 661 2.74 -1.91 8.32
C ALA A 661 3.68 -1.47 9.45
N LEU A 662 4.85 -2.09 9.49
CA LEU A 662 6.01 -1.58 10.23
C LEU A 662 7.09 -1.16 9.23
N PHE A 663 7.63 0.04 9.36
CA PHE A 663 8.92 0.34 8.74
C PHE A 663 9.99 -0.57 9.37
N MET A 664 10.74 -1.26 8.52
CA MET A 664 11.74 -2.27 8.92
C MET A 664 13.15 -1.67 8.88
N GLN A 665 13.60 -1.34 7.68
CA GLN A 665 14.94 -0.87 7.35
C GLN A 665 14.96 -0.30 5.93
N ASN A 666 16.07 0.31 5.55
CA ASN A 666 16.39 0.53 4.14
C ASN A 666 16.60 -0.82 3.42
N ILE A 667 16.09 -0.95 2.20
CA ILE A 667 16.33 -2.10 1.29
C ILE A 667 17.30 -1.75 0.15
N GLY A 668 17.68 -0.48 0.07
CA GLY A 668 18.70 0.10 -0.81
C GLY A 668 19.01 1.51 -0.31
N ASP A 669 20.07 2.14 -0.83
CA ASP A 669 20.59 3.41 -0.29
C ASP A 669 19.49 4.47 -0.11
N ASP A 670 18.69 4.71 -1.16
CA ASP A 670 17.56 5.64 -1.19
C ASP A 670 16.18 4.95 -1.02
N GLN A 671 16.09 3.69 -0.55
CA GLN A 671 14.84 2.91 -0.54
C GLN A 671 14.47 2.33 0.83
N TYR A 672 13.22 2.53 1.25
CA TYR A 672 12.66 2.19 2.57
C TYR A 672 11.64 1.06 2.47
N GLY A 673 11.83 -0.01 3.26
CA GLY A 673 10.93 -1.17 3.31
C GLY A 673 9.96 -1.14 4.49
N PHE A 674 8.66 -1.27 4.20
CA PHE A 674 7.58 -1.34 5.18
C PHE A 674 6.86 -2.69 5.11
N GLY A 675 7.12 -3.57 6.06
CA GLY A 675 6.54 -4.91 6.12
C GLY A 675 5.07 -4.87 6.51
N LEU A 676 4.19 -5.45 5.69
CA LEU A 676 2.75 -5.50 5.97
C LEU A 676 2.44 -6.40 7.18
N LEU A 677 1.56 -5.92 8.07
CA LEU A 677 1.13 -6.67 9.25
C LEU A 677 0.11 -7.78 8.93
N ALA A 678 -0.51 -7.71 7.76
CA ALA A 678 -1.35 -8.75 7.17
C ALA A 678 -1.25 -8.72 5.63
N SER A 679 -1.36 -9.86 4.96
CA SER A 679 -1.45 -9.94 3.50
C SER A 679 -2.55 -10.91 3.07
N HIS A 680 -2.82 -11.04 1.77
CA HIS A 680 -3.68 -12.10 1.26
C HIS A 680 -3.08 -13.52 1.49
N GLU A 681 -1.78 -13.61 1.77
CA GLU A 681 -1.05 -14.86 2.03
C GLU A 681 -0.95 -15.15 3.54
N TYR A 682 -0.77 -14.14 4.39
CA TYR A 682 -0.47 -14.28 5.82
C TYR A 682 -1.41 -13.47 6.73
N ASP A 683 -1.69 -14.03 7.90
CA ASP A 683 -2.29 -13.35 9.06
C ASP A 683 -1.39 -13.64 10.26
N TYR A 684 -0.49 -12.69 10.58
CA TYR A 684 0.49 -12.86 11.66
C TYR A 684 -0.16 -12.72 13.05
N PHE A 685 -1.29 -12.01 13.15
CA PHE A 685 -1.95 -11.76 14.43
C PHE A 685 -3.04 -12.80 14.73
N GLY A 686 -3.63 -13.43 13.71
CA GLY A 686 -4.57 -14.56 13.81
C GLY A 686 -6.05 -14.18 13.94
N TYR A 687 -6.38 -12.90 13.81
CA TYR A 687 -7.75 -12.41 14.03
C TYR A 687 -8.69 -12.73 12.88
N GLU A 688 -8.18 -12.85 11.65
CA GLU A 688 -8.96 -13.26 10.48
C GLU A 688 -8.99 -14.79 10.31
N THR A 689 -7.91 -15.49 10.65
CA THR A 689 -7.86 -16.96 10.56
C THR A 689 -7.11 -17.63 11.72
N ASN A 690 -7.73 -18.69 12.26
CA ASN A 690 -7.13 -19.51 13.30
C ASN A 690 -6.07 -20.50 12.78
N ASN A 691 -5.87 -20.59 11.46
CA ASN A 691 -4.99 -21.58 10.82
C ASN A 691 -3.49 -21.35 11.10
N ASN A 692 -3.10 -20.17 11.61
CA ASN A 692 -1.74 -19.87 12.02
C ASN A 692 -1.54 -20.16 13.53
N PRO A 693 -0.94 -21.31 13.91
CA PRO A 693 -0.76 -21.67 15.32
C PRO A 693 0.18 -20.72 16.06
N ASN A 694 1.14 -20.11 15.35
CA ASN A 694 2.15 -19.20 15.92
C ASN A 694 1.72 -17.72 15.86
N SER A 695 0.43 -17.44 15.68
CA SER A 695 -0.12 -16.08 15.65
C SER A 695 -0.23 -15.44 17.05
N PHE A 696 -0.24 -14.11 17.12
CA PHE A 696 -0.34 -13.37 18.39
C PHE A 696 -1.56 -13.78 19.23
N LYS A 697 -2.75 -13.85 18.61
CA LYS A 697 -4.01 -14.28 19.23
C LYS A 697 -3.94 -15.68 19.83
N ASN A 698 -3.26 -16.62 19.15
CA ASN A 698 -3.08 -17.98 19.67
C ASN A 698 -2.10 -18.00 20.85
N LYS A 699 -0.98 -17.26 20.76
CA LYS A 699 -0.06 -17.07 21.90
C LYS A 699 -0.76 -16.44 23.11
N LEU A 700 -1.57 -15.39 22.90
CA LEU A 700 -2.37 -14.76 23.94
C LEU A 700 -3.42 -15.73 24.53
N SER A 701 -4.09 -16.50 23.68
CA SER A 701 -5.05 -17.55 24.11
C SER A 701 -4.41 -18.62 24.98
N GLU A 702 -3.14 -18.97 24.77
CA GLU A 702 -2.41 -19.86 25.68
C GLU A 702 -2.06 -19.18 27.01
N GLU A 703 -1.57 -17.94 26.98
CA GLU A 703 -1.19 -17.24 28.22
C GLU A 703 -2.39 -16.89 29.11
N ILE A 704 -3.56 -16.62 28.54
CA ILE A 704 -4.81 -16.51 29.29
C ILE A 704 -5.16 -17.85 29.96
N LYS A 705 -5.00 -18.99 29.27
CA LYS A 705 -5.25 -20.32 29.86
C LYS A 705 -4.25 -20.67 30.98
N ARG A 706 -2.98 -20.24 30.84
CA ARG A 706 -1.92 -20.45 31.86
C ARG A 706 -2.02 -19.48 33.04
N ASN A 707 -2.43 -18.24 32.79
CA ASN A 707 -2.34 -17.13 33.74
C ASN A 707 -3.58 -16.20 33.64
N PRO A 708 -4.82 -16.68 33.86
CA PRO A 708 -6.06 -15.93 33.56
C PRO A 708 -6.20 -14.61 34.34
N ASN A 709 -5.60 -14.52 35.52
CA ASN A 709 -5.64 -13.30 36.33
C ASN A 709 -4.71 -12.18 35.80
N LYS A 710 -3.80 -12.50 34.86
CA LYS A 710 -2.74 -11.61 34.32
C LYS A 710 -2.94 -11.20 32.87
N PHE A 711 -3.80 -11.85 32.11
CA PHE A 711 -3.98 -11.60 30.67
C PHE A 711 -5.46 -11.64 30.32
N GLU A 712 -5.85 -10.80 29.37
CA GLU A 712 -7.20 -10.72 28.83
C GLU A 712 -7.15 -10.78 27.30
N MET A 713 -8.24 -11.21 26.66
CA MET A 713 -8.29 -11.24 25.21
C MET A 713 -8.52 -9.82 24.67
N ILE A 714 -7.54 -9.28 23.96
CA ILE A 714 -7.68 -8.04 23.20
C ILE A 714 -8.01 -8.35 21.74
N ASN A 715 -8.90 -7.55 21.14
CA ASN A 715 -9.24 -7.63 19.73
C ASN A 715 -8.42 -6.60 18.93
N PHE A 716 -7.80 -7.07 17.85
CA PHE A 716 -7.28 -6.25 16.75
C PHE A 716 -8.24 -6.31 15.55
#